data_AF-A0A6N6PY15-F1
#
_entry.id   AF-A0A6N6PY15-F1
#
_cell.length_a   1.000
_cell.length_b   1.000
_cell.length_c   1.000
_cell.angle_alpha   90.00
_cell.angle_beta   90.00
_cell.angle_gamma   90.00
#
_symmetry.space_group_name_H-M   'P 1'
#
loop_
_entity.id
_entity.type
_entity.pdbx_description
1 polymer ?
#
loop_
_entity_poly.entity_id
_entity_poly.type
_entity_poly.pdbx_seq_one_letter_code
_entity_poly.pdbx_strand_id
1 'polypeptide(L)'
;WGNVSLSTVFQSNCPFERRIAIATNWCRWVTPTLSWVPGAWSKTGGTGSPTGMAATTNTRSPQTMGEEWPLPGNANFHRTFRVSLHSMGGLAWGATPVASGPCHAGHAWVRSTVPAAAVFGSPARVGATNNPSSRDNKAAAIRARCIGSAGCGAFRPVPRIPCRSFAGASGNRASALSRRPSRCGCRPRRTDASAGVRRLFPLPELTAAISVRRTRRMICILAGRSWASLSRAGHLAGLAGLFLAGLWTPSLRAQAPSRKAPLELSAATNHNLAIVRSALGKNFLMSASTIAQAGAPTSYALQGKIVRFELFHDGVDLYEAEDGLVVTKDLPARRLLATLPIVSAEADRIVVDFNRGMRRVFTDSWTSPGDTRHDQVLEVPESRVFAVEQRDDFLVIRQSVQARSREADADREARYEVRYEVRYFFSAYTPAANPGREQAPADVRYARFFTSPTMVEPVTGRATQKMARFDLSKPIQFYYSANTPKEYVEAVRDGILYWNRAFKREAIKVERAPDGVTAPDARYNIVQWVPWDNAGFAYADVLLDPRSGESRHGQAYMTSVFGVGGRARARAALRAMLELANDKAGEKKMPAGGRDGARLGVGFLESASACRINPGEFAMQYAAGLQELLANDQLGDAAVLRASQDYVREVVAHEVGHVLGLRHNFAGSLGSDLTHRELDDWFRAYLADRGTGAFSNRLSSASTMEYNDFKASAFIGWKMRTETNALPHDVAAIQWGYFDAKEASEKKLLFGTDGGSAVWGDVLTFDYGVEPVVGAYGSLSARLRNLPNSVVEEFIRARAPRDPRDRVPLEQVNLAANGAALLVANDVASMLSWFRASARSLKVENRFEFIGELNQKERAKAHWKSLAEQMEKLGGIDRALFAFLPLDLKLETKGEPMGVQPAEKVAAAALAARLEKLLDSPAYTNWVGLDDKKYVFTKDEKELIVKRGKRYFEEFEKDLVKLVCVRLENAPRDLGIEATGIAGEDDLAAKLERRIVELARLVVLAKDDDRPIKGKVDRSNVEVVEFKYDQESRLAAAKALNDKTGTFRGWATDAKGDLNKALKDDVDAALNIANLKDFKDSNLSRPLREWYLRQQDILGLLPPRPAGK
;
A
#
# COMPACT_ATOMS: atom_id res chain seq x y z
N TRP A 1 -26.79 18.89 36.09
CA TRP A 1 -27.04 19.65 37.34
C TRP A 1 -26.69 18.74 38.52
N GLY A 2 -26.20 19.29 39.63
CA GLY A 2 -26.12 18.60 40.93
C GLY A 2 -25.14 17.43 41.05
N ASN A 3 -24.02 17.64 41.76
CA ASN A 3 -23.22 16.53 42.30
C ASN A 3 -23.93 15.92 43.52
N VAL A 4 -23.92 14.60 43.66
CA VAL A 4 -23.65 13.94 44.96
C VAL A 4 -22.67 12.80 44.72
N SER A 5 -21.70 12.67 45.63
CA SER A 5 -20.51 11.82 45.53
C SER A 5 -20.56 10.67 46.54
N LEU A 6 -19.72 9.64 46.34
CA LEU A 6 -19.32 8.61 47.33
C LEU A 6 -20.45 7.67 47.85
N SER A 7 -20.20 6.42 48.28
CA SER A 7 -18.96 5.61 48.31
C SER A 7 -19.26 4.08 48.39
N THR A 8 -18.23 3.28 48.09
CA THR A 8 -17.81 1.97 48.66
C THR A 8 -18.52 1.43 49.94
N VAL A 9 -18.57 0.12 50.28
CA VAL A 9 -17.64 -1.01 50.01
C VAL A 9 -18.24 -2.43 50.33
N PHE A 10 -17.70 -3.51 49.74
CA PHE A 10 -17.69 -4.96 50.15
C PHE A 10 -19.01 -5.79 50.14
N GLN A 11 -19.05 -7.01 49.55
CA GLN A 11 -18.66 -8.37 50.06
C GLN A 11 -19.52 -8.85 51.27
N SER A 12 -20.07 -10.08 51.36
CA SER A 12 -19.65 -11.40 50.82
C SER A 12 -20.74 -12.50 50.89
N ASN A 13 -20.51 -13.63 50.18
CA ASN A 13 -20.88 -15.04 50.43
C ASN A 13 -22.32 -15.50 50.83
N CYS A 14 -22.93 -16.34 49.95
CA CYS A 14 -23.45 -17.72 50.11
C CYS A 14 -24.11 -18.24 51.43
N PRO A 15 -24.85 -19.39 51.43
CA PRO A 15 -25.21 -20.33 50.34
C PRO A 15 -26.72 -20.70 50.25
N PHE A 16 -27.14 -21.51 49.24
CA PHE A 16 -27.90 -22.75 49.46
C PHE A 16 -27.96 -23.64 48.19
N GLU A 17 -28.44 -24.89 48.31
CA GLU A 17 -28.33 -25.96 47.29
C GLU A 17 -29.68 -26.48 46.74
N ARG A 18 -29.68 -26.91 45.46
CA ARG A 18 -30.60 -27.91 44.82
C ARG A 18 -32.08 -27.46 44.61
N ARG A 19 -32.84 -27.91 43.59
CA ARG A 19 -32.59 -28.87 42.48
C ARG A 19 -33.60 -28.67 41.31
N ILE A 20 -33.19 -29.06 40.09
CA ILE A 20 -34.00 -29.60 38.96
C ILE A 20 -34.90 -28.65 38.12
N ALA A 21 -34.77 -28.82 36.80
CA ALA A 21 -35.68 -28.52 35.67
C ALA A 21 -36.25 -27.10 35.49
N ILE A 22 -35.78 -26.44 34.41
CA ILE A 22 -36.61 -25.55 33.60
C ILE A 22 -36.57 -26.08 32.16
N ALA A 23 -37.75 -26.40 31.62
CA ALA A 23 -37.98 -26.41 30.19
C ALA A 23 -38.83 -25.18 29.86
N THR A 24 -38.36 -24.34 28.94
CA THR A 24 -39.10 -23.16 28.48
C THR A 24 -39.23 -23.18 26.97
N ASN A 25 -40.47 -23.22 26.53
CA ASN A 25 -40.88 -22.98 25.16
C ASN A 25 -41.85 -21.78 25.18
N TRP A 26 -41.97 -21.06 24.05
CA TRP A 26 -43.00 -20.05 23.75
C TRP A 26 -42.92 -18.61 24.34
N CYS A 27 -43.63 -17.74 23.61
CA CYS A 27 -43.89 -16.29 23.77
C CYS A 27 -42.69 -15.34 23.57
N ARG A 28 -42.71 -14.31 22.70
CA ARG A 28 -43.74 -13.36 22.15
C ARG A 28 -43.91 -12.10 23.03
N TRP A 29 -44.50 -11.06 22.41
CA TRP A 29 -44.68 -9.65 22.83
C TRP A 29 -43.52 -8.73 22.40
N VAL A 30 -43.65 -7.68 21.57
CA VAL A 30 -44.70 -6.68 21.18
C VAL A 30 -44.67 -5.38 21.99
N THR A 31 -44.43 -4.25 21.30
CA THR A 31 -45.10 -2.92 21.41
C THR A 31 -44.37 -1.87 20.55
N PRO A 32 -44.95 -0.70 20.21
CA PRO A 32 -46.37 -0.32 20.15
C PRO A 32 -46.81 0.23 18.75
N THR A 33 -48.08 0.64 18.62
CA THR A 33 -48.75 1.11 17.38
C THR A 33 -49.60 2.38 17.59
N LEU A 34 -50.43 2.74 16.58
CA LEU A 34 -51.48 3.81 16.53
C LEU A 34 -50.96 5.24 16.19
N SER A 35 -51.70 6.17 15.57
CA SER A 35 -52.85 6.21 14.61
C SER A 35 -53.08 7.70 14.21
N TRP A 36 -53.50 8.14 13.01
CA TRP A 36 -54.83 8.13 12.33
C TRP A 36 -54.62 8.63 10.85
N VAL A 37 -55.20 8.11 9.75
CA VAL A 37 -56.62 7.97 9.31
C VAL A 37 -57.24 9.30 8.79
N PRO A 38 -57.96 9.39 7.62
CA PRO A 38 -58.03 8.51 6.42
C PRO A 38 -58.20 9.22 5.03
N GLY A 39 -58.38 8.44 3.94
CA GLY A 39 -59.18 8.86 2.76
C GLY A 39 -58.73 8.32 1.38
N ALA A 40 -59.59 8.06 0.40
CA ALA A 40 -60.62 6.99 0.30
C ALA A 40 -61.23 6.96 -1.14
N TRP A 41 -61.28 5.80 -1.83
CA TRP A 41 -62.40 5.32 -2.68
C TRP A 41 -62.13 3.99 -3.41
N SER A 42 -63.19 3.37 -3.95
CA SER A 42 -63.33 1.98 -4.42
C SER A 42 -63.08 1.82 -5.96
N LYS A 43 -62.97 0.63 -6.57
CA LYS A 43 -63.99 -0.44 -6.73
C LYS A 43 -63.45 -1.79 -7.26
N THR A 44 -64.12 -2.89 -6.85
CA THR A 44 -64.48 -4.17 -7.54
C THR A 44 -63.53 -4.88 -8.54
N GLY A 45 -63.41 -6.22 -8.56
CA GLY A 45 -63.93 -7.26 -7.63
C GLY A 45 -64.19 -8.66 -8.25
N GLY A 46 -64.00 -9.72 -7.45
CA GLY A 46 -64.48 -11.11 -7.66
C GLY A 46 -63.67 -12.02 -8.62
N THR A 47 -63.78 -13.36 -8.60
CA THR A 47 -64.36 -14.34 -7.64
C THR A 47 -64.01 -15.77 -8.11
N GLY A 48 -63.70 -16.74 -7.23
CA GLY A 48 -63.69 -18.17 -7.62
C GLY A 48 -62.81 -19.14 -6.80
N SER A 49 -63.43 -20.20 -6.26
CA SER A 49 -62.88 -21.42 -5.62
C SER A 49 -64.07 -22.45 -5.53
N PRO A 50 -63.96 -23.74 -5.10
CA PRO A 50 -62.83 -24.47 -4.50
C PRO A 50 -62.72 -26.00 -4.88
N THR A 51 -61.94 -26.78 -4.09
CA THR A 51 -62.09 -28.24 -3.74
C THR A 51 -62.04 -29.39 -4.78
N GLY A 52 -61.41 -30.53 -4.37
CA GLY A 52 -62.17 -31.81 -4.33
C GLY A 52 -61.56 -33.18 -4.73
N MET A 53 -60.66 -33.77 -3.92
CA MET A 53 -60.49 -35.23 -3.59
C MET A 53 -60.48 -36.41 -4.64
N ALA A 54 -59.59 -37.39 -4.36
CA ALA A 54 -59.73 -38.87 -4.53
C ALA A 54 -59.76 -39.53 -5.94
N ALA A 55 -59.41 -40.82 -6.15
CA ALA A 55 -58.51 -41.77 -5.46
C ALA A 55 -58.32 -43.11 -6.27
N THR A 56 -57.24 -43.88 -5.98
CA THR A 56 -57.09 -45.37 -6.22
C THR A 56 -57.10 -45.93 -7.67
N THR A 57 -56.50 -47.09 -8.06
CA THR A 57 -55.76 -48.18 -7.35
C THR A 57 -54.78 -48.99 -8.25
N ASN A 58 -53.69 -49.51 -7.65
CA ASN A 58 -52.98 -50.82 -7.83
C ASN A 58 -52.75 -51.50 -9.21
N THR A 59 -51.48 -51.87 -9.48
CA THR A 59 -50.97 -53.27 -9.38
C THR A 59 -49.41 -53.32 -9.32
N ARG A 60 -48.79 -54.51 -9.13
CA ARG A 60 -47.40 -54.74 -8.64
C ARG A 60 -46.52 -55.46 -9.71
N SER A 61 -45.23 -55.15 -9.91
CA SER A 61 -43.99 -55.46 -9.11
C SER A 61 -43.63 -56.97 -9.10
N PRO A 62 -42.35 -57.37 -9.34
CA PRO A 62 -41.34 -57.31 -8.26
C PRO A 62 -39.89 -56.89 -8.63
N GLN A 63 -39.31 -56.01 -7.79
CA GLN A 63 -37.98 -56.10 -7.13
C GLN A 63 -36.67 -56.09 -7.98
N THR A 64 -35.54 -55.51 -7.52
CA THR A 64 -35.11 -55.04 -6.18
C THR A 64 -34.47 -53.62 -6.18
N MET A 65 -34.82 -52.81 -5.17
CA MET A 65 -34.02 -51.79 -4.42
C MET A 65 -33.14 -50.76 -5.18
N GLY A 66 -33.17 -49.45 -4.86
CA GLY A 66 -34.05 -48.72 -3.93
C GLY A 66 -33.57 -47.27 -3.67
N GLU A 67 -34.55 -46.35 -3.53
CA GLU A 67 -34.66 -45.22 -2.56
C GLU A 67 -33.52 -44.15 -2.46
N GLU A 68 -33.76 -42.86 -2.20
CA GLU A 68 -34.98 -42.03 -2.08
C GLU A 68 -34.63 -40.53 -2.32
N TRP A 69 -35.62 -39.62 -2.32
CA TRP A 69 -35.48 -38.13 -2.41
C TRP A 69 -34.91 -37.46 -3.70
N PRO A 70 -35.58 -37.57 -4.86
CA PRO A 70 -35.48 -36.56 -5.93
C PRO A 70 -36.52 -35.44 -5.76
N LEU A 71 -36.09 -34.17 -5.75
CA LEU A 71 -36.98 -32.99 -5.79
C LEU A 71 -36.94 -32.29 -7.17
N PRO A 72 -38.02 -31.59 -7.58
CA PRO A 72 -38.35 -31.48 -9.00
C PRO A 72 -37.68 -30.33 -9.74
N GLY A 73 -37.30 -30.59 -11.00
CA GLY A 73 -36.98 -29.55 -11.97
C GLY A 73 -38.23 -28.95 -12.62
N ASN A 74 -38.11 -27.71 -13.10
CA ASN A 74 -39.08 -27.10 -14.02
C ASN A 74 -38.31 -26.39 -15.16
N ALA A 75 -38.96 -26.22 -16.31
CA ALA A 75 -38.29 -25.96 -17.58
C ALA A 75 -37.89 -24.49 -17.79
N ASN A 76 -36.69 -24.28 -18.35
CA ASN A 76 -36.55 -23.73 -19.71
C ASN A 76 -35.08 -23.74 -20.17
N PHE A 77 -34.66 -24.86 -20.75
CA PHE A 77 -33.54 -24.91 -21.69
C PHE A 77 -34.11 -25.11 -23.11
N HIS A 78 -33.32 -24.76 -24.14
CA HIS A 78 -33.70 -24.62 -25.55
C HIS A 78 -34.49 -23.34 -25.92
N ARG A 79 -34.12 -22.78 -27.09
CA ARG A 79 -34.49 -21.46 -27.66
C ARG A 79 -34.03 -20.24 -26.81
N THR A 80 -33.22 -19.30 -27.34
CA THR A 80 -32.62 -19.18 -28.68
C THR A 80 -31.28 -18.44 -28.63
N PHE A 81 -30.24 -18.99 -29.24
CA PHE A 81 -29.00 -18.26 -29.55
C PHE A 81 -29.26 -17.17 -30.59
N ARG A 82 -28.81 -15.93 -30.35
CA ARG A 82 -28.61 -14.95 -31.44
C ARG A 82 -27.44 -14.00 -31.15
N VAL A 83 -26.22 -14.52 -31.25
CA VAL A 83 -25.00 -13.70 -31.29
C VAL A 83 -24.95 -12.93 -32.62
N SER A 84 -24.53 -11.68 -32.58
CA SER A 84 -24.69 -10.66 -33.64
C SER A 84 -23.71 -10.77 -34.82
N LEU A 85 -23.20 -11.97 -35.14
CA LEU A 85 -22.16 -12.17 -36.16
C LEU A 85 -22.66 -12.61 -37.55
N HIS A 86 -23.97 -12.79 -37.75
CA HIS A 86 -24.56 -13.12 -39.07
C HIS A 86 -25.70 -12.16 -39.48
N SER A 87 -25.33 -11.05 -40.12
CA SER A 87 -26.10 -10.42 -41.20
C SER A 87 -25.17 -9.56 -42.07
N MET A 88 -25.39 -9.54 -43.38
CA MET A 88 -24.45 -8.99 -44.39
C MET A 88 -24.68 -7.49 -44.67
N GLY A 89 -23.73 -6.73 -45.27
CA GLY A 89 -22.34 -7.07 -45.62
C GLY A 89 -21.71 -6.09 -46.65
N GLY A 90 -20.52 -6.43 -47.15
CA GLY A 90 -19.74 -5.68 -48.15
C GLY A 90 -18.67 -4.74 -47.53
N LEU A 91 -17.46 -4.57 -48.10
CA LEU A 91 -16.78 -5.24 -49.23
C LEU A 91 -15.27 -5.34 -48.90
N ALA A 92 -14.52 -6.20 -49.59
CA ALA A 92 -13.24 -6.74 -49.10
C ALA A 92 -11.96 -6.04 -49.62
N TRP A 93 -10.83 -6.26 -48.93
CA TRP A 93 -9.56 -6.71 -49.55
C TRP A 93 -8.53 -7.23 -48.52
N GLY A 94 -7.78 -8.29 -48.89
CA GLY A 94 -6.45 -8.63 -48.34
C GLY A 94 -6.32 -9.27 -46.94
N ALA A 95 -6.34 -10.61 -46.86
CA ALA A 95 -5.80 -11.35 -45.71
C ALA A 95 -5.22 -12.71 -46.14
N THR A 96 -4.04 -13.08 -45.62
CA THR A 96 -3.36 -14.36 -45.88
C THR A 96 -3.11 -15.07 -44.54
N PRO A 97 -3.45 -16.35 -44.37
CA PRO A 97 -3.28 -17.07 -43.10
C PRO A 97 -1.84 -17.58 -42.91
N VAL A 98 -1.44 -17.75 -41.65
CA VAL A 98 -0.25 -18.51 -41.23
C VAL A 98 -0.70 -19.64 -40.30
N ALA A 99 -0.07 -20.81 -40.42
CA ALA A 99 -0.60 -22.07 -39.89
C ALA A 99 0.03 -22.52 -38.55
N SER A 100 -0.44 -23.69 -38.07
CA SER A 100 0.00 -24.52 -36.93
C SER A 100 -0.63 -24.25 -35.54
N GLY A 101 -1.82 -24.85 -35.33
CA GLY A 101 -2.26 -25.34 -34.02
C GLY A 101 -1.91 -26.83 -33.85
N PRO A 102 -1.92 -27.39 -32.62
CA PRO A 102 -1.48 -28.76 -32.36
C PRO A 102 -2.48 -29.83 -32.83
N CYS A 103 -1.96 -30.95 -33.31
CA CYS A 103 -2.71 -32.16 -33.64
C CYS A 103 -2.38 -33.28 -32.64
N HIS A 104 -3.38 -34.07 -32.23
CA HIS A 104 -3.18 -35.29 -31.43
C HIS A 104 -3.20 -36.55 -32.31
N ALA A 105 -2.51 -37.60 -31.84
CA ALA A 105 -2.22 -38.80 -32.62
C ALA A 105 -3.31 -39.87 -32.53
N GLY A 106 -3.50 -40.65 -33.60
CA GLY A 106 -4.51 -41.72 -33.60
C GLY A 106 -4.78 -42.45 -34.92
N HIS A 107 -3.76 -42.82 -35.71
CA HIS A 107 -3.82 -43.90 -36.72
C HIS A 107 -2.40 -44.45 -36.97
N ALA A 108 -2.27 -45.73 -37.39
CA ALA A 108 -0.98 -46.46 -37.39
C ALA A 108 -0.86 -47.49 -38.53
N TRP A 109 0.31 -48.16 -38.58
CA TRP A 109 0.81 -49.18 -39.55
C TRP A 109 1.43 -48.57 -40.84
N VAL A 110 2.74 -48.71 -41.17
CA VAL A 110 3.64 -49.89 -41.34
C VAL A 110 3.36 -50.61 -42.67
N ARG A 111 4.28 -50.82 -43.63
CA ARG A 111 5.78 -50.84 -43.74
C ARG A 111 6.31 -49.68 -44.65
N SER A 112 7.60 -49.42 -44.96
CA SER A 112 9.00 -49.88 -44.67
C SER A 112 9.97 -48.72 -45.09
N THR A 113 11.32 -48.75 -45.25
CA THR A 113 12.45 -49.72 -45.42
C THR A 113 13.77 -49.17 -44.80
N VAL A 114 14.89 -49.90 -44.89
CA VAL A 114 16.22 -49.67 -44.26
C VAL A 114 17.32 -50.09 -45.30
N PRO A 115 18.50 -49.42 -45.50
CA PRO A 115 19.57 -49.36 -44.47
C PRO A 115 20.61 -48.19 -44.45
N ALA A 116 21.37 -48.18 -43.33
CA ALA A 116 22.75 -47.67 -43.13
C ALA A 116 23.04 -46.14 -43.13
N ALA A 117 23.97 -45.60 -42.31
CA ALA A 117 24.64 -46.09 -41.08
C ALA A 117 25.41 -44.96 -40.34
N ALA A 118 25.61 -45.12 -39.01
CA ALA A 118 26.81 -44.77 -38.19
C ALA A 118 27.38 -43.31 -38.12
N VAL A 119 28.11 -42.81 -37.10
CA VAL A 119 28.35 -43.14 -35.65
C VAL A 119 29.10 -41.94 -34.99
N PHE A 120 28.65 -41.43 -33.82
CA PHE A 120 29.40 -40.63 -32.77
C PHE A 120 30.19 -39.36 -33.23
N GLY A 121 30.69 -38.43 -32.39
CA GLY A 121 30.60 -38.15 -30.94
C GLY A 121 31.36 -36.84 -30.57
N SER A 122 31.08 -36.25 -29.39
CA SER A 122 31.69 -34.98 -28.86
C SER A 122 33.06 -35.21 -28.16
N PRO A 123 33.71 -34.26 -27.43
CA PRO A 123 33.58 -32.78 -27.29
C PRO A 123 34.96 -32.03 -27.31
N ALA A 124 35.03 -30.71 -26.98
CA ALA A 124 36.07 -30.08 -26.10
C ALA A 124 36.00 -28.52 -25.99
N ARG A 125 36.78 -27.94 -25.05
CA ARG A 125 36.78 -26.52 -24.58
C ARG A 125 38.01 -25.70 -25.05
N VAL A 126 38.02 -24.40 -24.65
CA VAL A 126 39.16 -23.44 -24.56
C VAL A 126 39.52 -22.76 -25.90
N GLY A 127 39.83 -21.45 -25.98
CA GLY A 127 39.71 -20.35 -24.99
C GLY A 127 40.61 -19.14 -25.30
N ALA A 128 40.43 -18.04 -24.53
CA ALA A 128 41.34 -16.90 -24.34
C ALA A 128 41.59 -15.83 -25.45
N THR A 129 41.13 -14.60 -25.15
CA THR A 129 41.89 -13.32 -25.15
C THR A 129 42.18 -12.47 -26.43
N ASN A 130 42.15 -11.15 -26.16
CA ASN A 130 42.91 -10.02 -26.75
C ASN A 130 42.34 -9.15 -27.92
N ASN A 131 42.11 -7.88 -27.54
CA ASN A 131 42.16 -6.63 -28.33
C ASN A 131 43.66 -6.23 -28.54
N PRO A 132 44.11 -5.20 -29.31
CA PRO A 132 43.54 -3.83 -29.34
C PRO A 132 43.70 -2.96 -30.64
N SER A 133 43.30 -1.68 -30.51
CA SER A 133 43.95 -0.44 -31.02
C SER A 133 43.93 0.03 -32.50
N SER A 134 43.00 0.97 -32.78
CA SER A 134 43.23 2.43 -32.97
C SER A 134 43.67 3.11 -34.30
N ARG A 135 43.22 4.38 -34.41
CA ARG A 135 43.75 5.59 -35.12
C ARG A 135 43.32 5.99 -36.55
N ASP A 136 42.75 7.21 -36.60
CA ASP A 136 43.08 8.41 -37.41
C ASP A 136 43.29 8.33 -38.95
N ASN A 137 42.48 9.08 -39.75
CA ASN A 137 42.84 10.44 -40.21
C ASN A 137 41.78 11.22 -41.05
N LYS A 138 42.15 12.42 -41.55
CA LYS A 138 41.28 13.54 -41.97
C LYS A 138 41.22 13.86 -43.49
N ALA A 139 40.07 14.42 -43.91
CA ALA A 139 39.86 15.64 -44.74
C ALA A 139 39.90 15.72 -46.31
N ALA A 140 39.04 16.64 -46.82
CA ALA A 140 39.24 17.63 -47.91
C ALA A 140 38.73 17.42 -49.38
N ALA A 141 37.44 17.77 -49.62
CA ALA A 141 36.89 18.81 -50.53
C ALA A 141 37.24 18.96 -52.05
N ILE A 142 36.21 19.12 -52.92
CA ILE A 142 36.16 19.89 -54.21
C ILE A 142 34.70 19.98 -54.78
N ARG A 143 34.25 20.81 -55.77
CA ARG A 143 34.31 22.29 -55.98
C ARG A 143 33.47 22.80 -57.20
N ALA A 144 32.43 23.64 -56.99
CA ALA A 144 31.70 24.52 -57.96
C ALA A 144 30.75 23.85 -59.02
N ARG A 145 29.85 24.53 -59.78
CA ARG A 145 29.66 25.97 -60.18
C ARG A 145 28.19 26.49 -60.32
N CYS A 146 27.94 27.68 -59.75
CA CYS A 146 27.39 28.97 -60.29
C CYS A 146 25.99 29.19 -60.95
N ILE A 147 25.54 30.48 -60.81
CA ILE A 147 24.31 31.19 -61.32
C ILE A 147 23.08 31.07 -60.37
N GLY A 148 22.20 32.06 -60.12
CA GLY A 148 22.10 33.52 -60.44
C GLY A 148 20.61 34.01 -60.48
N SER A 149 20.21 35.30 -60.40
CA SER A 149 20.86 36.58 -60.00
C SER A 149 19.91 37.82 -60.06
N ALA A 150 20.13 38.84 -59.20
CA ALA A 150 19.72 40.28 -59.28
C ALA A 150 18.31 40.79 -58.80
N GLY A 151 18.29 42.03 -58.23
CA GLY A 151 17.12 42.90 -57.90
C GLY A 151 16.73 42.99 -56.39
N CYS A 152 17.19 43.94 -55.55
CA CYS A 152 16.88 45.40 -55.41
C CYS A 152 15.40 45.72 -55.01
N GLY A 153 15.07 46.54 -53.99
CA GLY A 153 15.83 47.29 -52.96
C GLY A 153 14.89 47.70 -51.78
N ALA A 154 15.37 47.86 -50.53
CA ALA A 154 15.98 49.06 -49.92
C ALA A 154 14.99 50.11 -49.34
N PHE A 155 14.97 50.31 -48.00
CA PHE A 155 15.26 51.59 -47.30
C PHE A 155 15.16 51.50 -45.74
N ARG A 156 15.75 52.48 -45.04
CA ARG A 156 15.75 52.75 -43.58
C ARG A 156 15.60 54.27 -43.40
N PRO A 157 15.06 54.84 -42.30
CA PRO A 157 15.92 55.16 -41.14
C PRO A 157 15.21 55.30 -39.76
N VAL A 158 15.98 55.78 -38.78
CA VAL A 158 15.68 56.19 -37.38
C VAL A 158 16.30 57.61 -37.26
N PRO A 159 15.71 58.67 -36.61
CA PRO A 159 15.84 58.80 -35.13
C PRO A 159 14.97 59.84 -34.34
N ARG A 160 15.29 59.96 -33.03
CA ARG A 160 15.26 61.15 -32.12
C ARG A 160 13.99 61.55 -31.33
N ILE A 161 14.26 62.29 -30.24
CA ILE A 161 13.39 62.80 -29.16
C ILE A 161 13.65 64.32 -29.03
N PRO A 162 12.64 65.14 -28.72
CA PRO A 162 12.76 66.15 -27.64
C PRO A 162 11.46 66.32 -26.80
N CYS A 163 11.43 67.28 -25.86
CA CYS A 163 10.47 67.35 -24.75
C CYS A 163 9.61 68.64 -24.68
N ARG A 164 8.61 68.61 -23.77
CA ARG A 164 7.98 69.71 -22.96
C ARG A 164 6.73 70.49 -23.44
N SER A 165 5.67 70.41 -22.60
CA SER A 165 4.74 71.48 -22.12
C SER A 165 3.83 72.24 -23.14
N PHE A 166 2.68 72.86 -22.82
CA PHE A 166 1.89 73.20 -21.60
C PHE A 166 0.42 73.56 -22.04
N ALA A 167 -0.62 73.88 -21.25
CA ALA A 167 -0.98 73.82 -19.80
C ALA A 167 -2.50 74.13 -19.61
N GLY A 168 -3.06 73.80 -18.43
CA GLY A 168 -4.24 74.49 -17.83
C GLY A 168 -5.62 73.78 -17.92
N ALA A 169 -6.61 74.10 -17.07
CA ALA A 169 -6.59 74.91 -15.83
C ALA A 169 -7.86 74.71 -14.93
N SER A 170 -7.77 75.21 -13.68
CA SER A 170 -8.85 75.45 -12.67
C SER A 170 -9.45 74.25 -11.88
N GLY A 171 -9.73 74.35 -10.57
CA GLY A 171 -9.13 75.27 -9.56
C GLY A 171 -9.92 75.52 -8.24
N ASN A 172 -9.17 75.68 -7.12
CA ASN A 172 -9.51 76.40 -5.85
C ASN A 172 -10.52 75.76 -4.86
N ARG A 173 -10.51 76.01 -3.53
CA ARG A 173 -9.65 76.82 -2.59
C ARG A 173 -9.74 76.23 -1.14
N ALA A 174 -8.65 76.17 -0.34
CA ALA A 174 -8.26 77.05 0.82
C ALA A 174 -9.19 76.99 2.08
N SER A 175 -8.83 77.23 3.36
CA SER A 175 -7.61 77.59 4.17
C SER A 175 -8.02 77.68 5.68
N ALA A 176 -7.22 77.69 6.77
CA ALA A 176 -5.81 77.39 7.14
C ALA A 176 -5.66 77.48 8.71
N LEU A 177 -4.46 77.82 9.27
CA LEU A 177 -4.11 78.10 10.71
C LEU A 177 -3.87 76.90 11.67
N SER A 178 -3.03 76.95 12.74
CA SER A 178 -1.72 77.61 12.95
C SER A 178 -0.95 77.11 14.22
N ARG A 179 0.39 77.32 14.27
CA ARG A 179 1.31 77.38 15.45
C ARG A 179 1.80 76.06 16.13
N ARG A 180 2.88 76.21 16.94
CA ARG A 180 3.73 75.21 17.68
C ARG A 180 3.82 75.64 19.19
N PRO A 181 4.73 75.16 20.09
CA PRO A 181 5.64 73.98 20.13
C PRO A 181 5.72 73.24 21.53
N SER A 182 6.72 72.35 21.70
CA SER A 182 7.49 72.05 22.94
C SER A 182 7.25 70.72 23.72
N ARG A 183 7.83 70.58 24.92
CA ARG A 183 8.45 69.34 25.47
C ARG A 183 7.93 68.88 26.85
N CYS A 184 8.08 67.57 27.11
CA CYS A 184 8.30 66.87 28.40
C CYS A 184 7.34 67.11 29.59
N GLY A 185 6.59 66.06 29.95
CA GLY A 185 5.65 66.01 31.09
C GLY A 185 6.24 65.92 32.52
N CYS A 186 5.42 65.49 33.48
CA CYS A 186 5.82 65.31 34.89
C CYS A 186 4.92 64.31 35.67
N ARG A 187 5.34 63.96 36.90
CA ARG A 187 4.59 63.18 37.90
C ARG A 187 3.75 64.10 38.82
N PRO A 188 2.88 63.54 39.69
CA PRO A 188 3.24 63.38 41.11
C PRO A 188 3.17 61.90 41.59
N ARG A 189 3.85 61.37 42.62
CA ARG A 189 4.22 61.81 44.00
C ARG A 189 2.99 61.80 44.96
N ARG A 190 3.06 61.30 46.21
CA ARG A 190 4.15 60.65 47.01
C ARG A 190 3.53 59.84 48.19
N THR A 191 4.38 59.41 49.15
CA THR A 191 4.11 58.83 50.49
C THR A 191 3.65 57.34 50.55
N ASP A 192 4.03 56.51 51.54
CA ASP A 192 5.26 56.55 52.38
C ASP A 192 5.69 55.18 53.00
N ALA A 193 6.94 55.18 53.49
CA ALA A 193 7.51 54.45 54.65
C ALA A 193 7.21 52.95 55.00
N SER A 194 8.29 52.15 54.93
CA SER A 194 8.92 51.40 56.05
C SER A 194 8.58 49.92 56.41
N ALA A 195 9.68 49.18 56.69
CA ALA A 195 9.88 47.97 57.54
C ALA A 195 9.10 46.64 57.26
N GLY A 196 9.73 45.46 57.27
CA GLY A 196 11.16 45.09 57.38
C GLY A 196 11.40 43.62 57.80
N VAL A 197 12.67 43.15 57.73
CA VAL A 197 13.20 41.91 58.38
C VAL A 197 12.76 40.57 57.70
N ARG A 198 13.61 39.56 57.36
CA ARG A 198 15.01 39.19 57.70
C ARG A 198 15.69 38.33 56.58
N ARG A 199 16.95 38.64 56.21
CA ARG A 199 18.08 37.74 55.76
C ARG A 199 17.87 36.77 54.56
N LEU A 200 18.86 36.43 53.70
CA LEU A 200 20.29 36.83 53.58
C LEU A 200 20.82 36.62 52.12
N PHE A 201 21.84 37.41 51.75
CA PHE A 201 22.72 37.41 50.55
C PHE A 201 24.01 38.19 50.97
N PRO A 202 25.14 38.26 50.22
CA PRO A 202 25.56 37.57 48.97
C PRO A 202 27.00 36.96 49.03
N LEU A 203 27.60 36.67 47.86
CA LEU A 203 29.05 36.53 47.55
C LEU A 203 29.80 37.89 47.78
N PRO A 204 31.16 38.05 47.68
CA PRO A 204 32.20 37.27 46.94
C PRO A 204 33.54 37.12 47.77
N GLU A 205 34.82 37.07 47.32
CA GLU A 205 35.56 37.11 46.02
C GLU A 205 37.04 36.62 46.15
N LEU A 206 37.76 36.41 45.01
CA LEU A 206 39.24 36.29 44.82
C LEU A 206 39.98 35.11 45.51
N THR A 207 41.14 34.57 45.09
CA THR A 207 42.19 34.87 44.06
C THR A 207 42.75 33.50 43.55
N ALA A 208 43.69 33.26 42.61
CA ALA A 208 44.61 33.99 41.70
C ALA A 208 44.87 33.09 40.44
N ALA A 209 45.24 33.54 39.24
CA ALA A 209 46.57 33.94 38.72
C ALA A 209 47.72 32.99 39.15
N ILE A 210 48.32 32.14 38.30
CA ILE A 210 49.11 32.41 37.06
C ILE A 210 49.27 31.05 36.30
N SER A 211 49.59 30.87 35.01
CA SER A 211 50.48 31.58 34.06
C SER A 211 49.96 31.57 32.59
N VAL A 212 50.86 31.52 31.58
CA VAL A 212 50.57 31.82 30.16
C VAL A 212 50.92 30.69 29.17
N ARG A 213 49.96 30.46 28.25
CA ARG A 213 50.03 29.89 26.88
C ARG A 213 51.43 29.71 26.23
N ARG A 214 51.58 28.64 25.44
CA ARG A 214 51.94 28.77 23.99
C ARG A 214 51.42 27.62 23.13
N THR A 215 51.03 27.94 21.90
CA THR A 215 50.61 27.01 20.83
C THR A 215 51.85 26.48 20.08
N ARG A 216 51.86 25.36 19.33
CA ARG A 216 51.09 25.08 18.09
C ARG A 216 51.35 23.65 17.57
N ARG A 217 50.43 23.11 16.75
CA ARG A 217 50.60 22.14 15.63
C ARG A 217 51.59 20.95 15.77
N MET A 218 51.04 19.74 15.86
CA MET A 218 50.88 18.78 14.72
C MET A 218 52.11 18.51 13.80
N ILE A 219 52.63 17.27 13.80
CA ILE A 219 52.79 16.37 12.62
C ILE A 219 53.44 15.01 13.02
N CYS A 220 52.72 13.91 12.71
CA CYS A 220 53.10 12.56 12.22
C CYS A 220 54.42 11.85 12.64
N ILE A 221 54.38 10.51 12.88
CA ILE A 221 55.05 9.42 12.10
C ILE A 221 55.03 8.03 12.81
N LEU A 222 54.72 6.96 12.03
CA LEU A 222 54.97 5.49 12.17
C LEU A 222 54.78 4.79 13.56
N ALA A 223 53.96 3.74 13.69
CA ALA A 223 54.12 2.33 13.25
C ALA A 223 55.28 1.57 13.96
N GLY A 224 55.17 0.29 14.34
CA GLY A 224 54.10 -0.72 14.20
C GLY A 224 54.72 -2.13 14.07
N ARG A 225 53.99 -3.22 14.38
CA ARG A 225 54.39 -4.61 14.01
C ARG A 225 53.30 -5.65 14.28
N SER A 226 53.34 -6.72 13.50
CA SER A 226 52.63 -7.98 13.68
C SER A 226 53.64 -9.13 13.78
N TRP A 227 53.23 -10.31 14.27
CA TRP A 227 53.49 -11.66 13.73
C TRP A 227 52.91 -12.74 14.67
N ALA A 228 53.07 -14.03 14.33
CA ALA A 228 52.23 -15.11 14.87
C ALA A 228 53.00 -16.43 15.15
N SER A 229 52.24 -17.40 15.68
CA SER A 229 52.40 -18.86 15.58
C SER A 229 53.32 -19.62 16.56
N LEU A 230 52.92 -20.89 16.82
CA LEU A 230 53.68 -22.03 17.36
C LEU A 230 54.17 -21.95 18.83
N SER A 231 54.46 -23.04 19.56
CA SER A 231 53.86 -24.41 19.63
C SER A 231 54.52 -25.21 20.78
N ARG A 232 53.89 -26.29 21.28
CA ARG A 232 54.46 -27.31 22.22
C ARG A 232 54.82 -26.77 23.64
N ALA A 233 55.18 -27.57 24.65
CA ALA A 233 54.69 -28.89 25.15
C ALA A 233 55.34 -29.17 26.53
N GLY A 234 54.82 -30.14 27.31
CA GLY A 234 55.32 -30.54 28.64
C GLY A 234 54.41 -30.05 29.79
N HIS A 235 54.12 -30.78 30.88
CA HIS A 235 54.96 -31.54 31.84
C HIS A 235 55.68 -30.63 32.85
N LEU A 236 55.73 -30.91 34.17
CA LEU A 236 55.17 -32.01 34.99
C LEU A 236 55.19 -31.66 36.51
N ALA A 237 54.23 -32.21 37.28
CA ALA A 237 54.31 -32.55 38.74
C ALA A 237 54.60 -31.47 39.83
N GLY A 238 54.36 -31.86 41.10
CA GLY A 238 54.63 -31.10 42.34
C GLY A 238 53.50 -30.13 42.76
N LEU A 239 52.59 -30.41 43.70
CA LEU A 239 52.51 -31.38 44.81
C LEU A 239 53.36 -31.05 46.06
N ALA A 240 52.86 -30.16 46.94
CA ALA A 240 52.95 -30.22 48.42
C ALA A 240 52.31 -28.96 49.07
N GLY A 241 51.66 -29.09 50.24
CA GLY A 241 51.21 -27.94 51.05
C GLY A 241 49.86 -28.12 51.75
N LEU A 242 49.84 -28.81 52.91
CA LEU A 242 48.72 -28.73 53.85
C LEU A 242 48.84 -27.44 54.69
N PHE A 243 47.72 -26.81 55.06
CA PHE A 243 47.25 -26.84 56.47
C PHE A 243 45.90 -26.13 56.71
N LEU A 244 45.05 -26.80 57.51
CA LEU A 244 44.05 -26.28 58.47
C LEU A 244 42.80 -25.47 58.06
N ALA A 245 41.85 -25.51 58.99
CA ALA A 245 40.61 -24.72 59.15
C ALA A 245 39.52 -24.87 58.08
N GLY A 246 38.42 -25.55 58.46
CA GLY A 246 37.20 -25.63 57.65
C GLY A 246 36.12 -24.64 58.09
N LEU A 247 35.33 -24.18 57.13
CA LEU A 247 34.03 -23.52 57.35
C LEU A 247 33.01 -24.11 56.37
N TRP A 248 31.75 -24.24 56.82
CA TRP A 248 30.67 -24.78 55.99
C TRP A 248 30.35 -23.86 54.80
N THR A 249 30.33 -24.44 53.61
CA THR A 249 29.59 -23.90 52.46
C THR A 249 28.91 -25.05 51.72
N PRO A 250 27.63 -24.92 51.30
CA PRO A 250 26.96 -25.97 50.54
C PRO A 250 27.57 -26.05 49.14
N SER A 251 28.00 -27.25 48.73
CA SER A 251 28.59 -27.47 47.42
C SER A 251 27.52 -27.33 46.33
N LEU A 252 27.47 -26.17 45.68
CA LEU A 252 26.85 -25.99 44.37
C LEU A 252 27.60 -26.84 43.33
N ARG A 253 27.31 -28.14 43.35
CA ARG A 253 27.79 -29.11 42.37
C ARG A 253 27.19 -28.72 41.03
N ALA A 254 27.94 -27.96 40.25
CA ALA A 254 27.53 -27.50 38.92
C ALA A 254 27.04 -28.70 38.12
N GLN A 255 25.73 -28.73 37.83
CA GLN A 255 25.20 -29.71 36.90
C GLN A 255 25.84 -29.43 35.55
N ALA A 256 26.61 -30.39 35.04
CA ALA A 256 26.98 -30.39 33.63
C ALA A 256 25.69 -30.22 32.82
N PRO A 257 25.67 -29.33 31.80
CA PRO A 257 24.44 -29.02 31.09
C PRO A 257 23.82 -30.30 30.57
N SER A 258 22.59 -30.58 31.01
CA SER A 258 21.86 -31.78 30.62
C SER A 258 21.83 -31.85 29.10
N ARG A 259 22.50 -32.86 28.52
CA ARG A 259 22.32 -33.17 27.10
C ARG A 259 20.84 -33.49 26.93
N LYS A 260 20.12 -32.61 26.22
CA LYS A 260 18.78 -32.93 25.72
C LYS A 260 18.82 -34.33 25.11
N ALA A 261 17.79 -35.13 25.39
CA ALA A 261 17.64 -36.40 24.71
C ALA A 261 17.61 -36.14 23.19
N PRO A 262 18.38 -36.88 22.37
CA PRO A 262 18.36 -36.69 20.93
C PRO A 262 16.95 -36.93 20.40
N LEU A 263 16.55 -36.17 19.38
CA LEU A 263 15.25 -36.32 18.75
C LEU A 263 15.05 -37.78 18.29
N GLU A 264 13.97 -38.41 18.71
CA GLU A 264 13.65 -39.82 18.41
C GLU A 264 13.14 -40.03 16.96
N LEU A 265 13.33 -39.02 16.10
CA LEU A 265 13.07 -39.00 14.66
C LEU A 265 14.39 -38.69 13.95
N SER A 266 14.76 -39.49 12.96
CA SER A 266 16.06 -39.39 12.28
C SER A 266 15.97 -39.73 10.78
N ALA A 267 17.02 -39.39 10.03
CA ALA A 267 17.12 -39.72 8.62
C ALA A 267 17.47 -41.20 8.41
N ALA A 268 16.80 -41.86 7.46
CA ALA A 268 17.11 -43.22 7.01
C ALA A 268 17.62 -43.24 5.56
N THR A 269 18.01 -44.42 5.09
CA THR A 269 18.41 -44.63 3.69
C THR A 269 17.31 -44.22 2.71
N ASN A 270 17.71 -43.78 1.51
CA ASN A 270 16.83 -43.30 0.44
C ASN A 270 15.92 -42.10 0.83
N HIS A 271 16.34 -41.29 1.79
CA HIS A 271 15.56 -40.17 2.36
C HIS A 271 14.24 -40.58 3.02
N ASN A 272 14.18 -41.80 3.57
CA ASN A 272 13.07 -42.21 4.43
C ASN A 272 13.20 -41.62 5.84
N LEU A 273 12.12 -41.68 6.61
CA LEU A 273 12.05 -41.25 8.01
C LEU A 273 12.21 -42.47 8.92
N ALA A 274 13.22 -42.47 9.80
CA ALA A 274 13.33 -43.44 10.90
C ALA A 274 12.70 -42.88 12.19
N ILE A 275 11.78 -43.66 12.77
CA ILE A 275 11.05 -43.37 14.00
C ILE A 275 11.48 -44.43 15.04
N VAL A 276 12.07 -44.02 16.16
CA VAL A 276 12.36 -44.96 17.26
C VAL A 276 11.02 -45.43 17.86
N ARG A 277 10.87 -46.70 18.23
CA ARG A 277 9.59 -47.23 18.75
C ARG A 277 9.10 -46.53 20.02
N SER A 278 10.02 -45.98 20.83
CA SER A 278 9.70 -45.14 21.99
C SER A 278 9.12 -43.77 21.63
N ALA A 279 9.20 -43.35 20.36
CA ALA A 279 8.60 -42.11 19.85
C ALA A 279 7.09 -42.24 19.56
N LEU A 280 6.59 -43.46 19.37
CA LEU A 280 5.19 -43.70 19.01
C LEU A 280 4.25 -43.19 20.11
N GLY A 281 3.16 -42.55 19.71
CA GLY A 281 2.20 -41.91 20.61
C GLY A 281 2.69 -40.62 21.30
N LYS A 282 3.98 -40.23 21.17
CA LYS A 282 4.47 -38.94 21.67
C LYS A 282 4.09 -37.80 20.72
N ASN A 283 3.92 -36.61 21.29
CA ASN A 283 3.64 -35.39 20.55
C ASN A 283 4.94 -34.75 20.02
N PHE A 284 4.85 -34.25 18.79
CA PHE A 284 5.87 -33.47 18.09
C PHE A 284 5.23 -32.17 17.58
N LEU A 285 6.01 -31.08 17.55
CA LEU A 285 5.62 -29.87 16.84
C LEU A 285 6.00 -30.07 15.39
N MET A 286 5.01 -30.11 14.50
CA MET A 286 5.22 -30.05 13.06
C MET A 286 4.91 -28.62 12.59
N SER A 287 5.97 -27.91 12.21
CA SER A 287 5.85 -26.62 11.51
C SER A 287 6.26 -26.82 10.05
N ALA A 288 5.69 -26.03 9.14
CA ALA A 288 5.98 -26.18 7.71
C ALA A 288 6.05 -24.83 6.99
N SER A 289 6.75 -24.81 5.86
CA SER A 289 6.80 -23.64 4.98
C SER A 289 6.71 -24.07 3.51
N THR A 290 5.96 -23.33 2.71
CA THR A 290 5.95 -23.48 1.25
C THR A 290 6.91 -22.48 0.62
N ILE A 291 7.67 -22.92 -0.39
CA ILE A 291 8.66 -22.11 -1.10
C ILE A 291 8.36 -22.25 -2.59
N ALA A 292 8.04 -21.15 -3.27
CA ALA A 292 7.70 -21.18 -4.70
C ALA A 292 8.91 -21.56 -5.56
N GLN A 293 8.73 -22.46 -6.54
CA GLN A 293 9.79 -22.86 -7.47
C GLN A 293 9.90 -21.95 -8.72
N ALA A 294 9.31 -20.75 -8.66
CA ALA A 294 9.37 -19.73 -9.69
C ALA A 294 9.43 -18.33 -9.06
N GLY A 295 10.06 -17.36 -9.74
CA GLY A 295 10.42 -16.07 -9.12
C GLY A 295 11.61 -16.22 -8.17
N ALA A 296 11.66 -15.42 -7.11
CA ALA A 296 12.56 -15.67 -5.99
C ALA A 296 11.97 -16.75 -5.05
N PRO A 297 12.72 -17.82 -4.72
CA PRO A 297 12.25 -18.89 -3.84
C PRO A 297 12.31 -18.48 -2.37
N THR A 298 11.38 -17.61 -1.95
CA THR A 298 11.17 -17.19 -0.57
C THR A 298 10.08 -18.04 0.11
N SER A 299 10.11 -18.19 1.44
CA SER A 299 9.16 -19.04 2.17
C SER A 299 7.90 -18.31 2.61
N TYR A 300 6.82 -19.07 2.79
CA TYR A 300 5.67 -18.69 3.58
C TYR A 300 5.41 -19.75 4.65
N ALA A 301 5.44 -19.33 5.92
CA ALA A 301 5.08 -20.18 7.04
C ALA A 301 3.59 -20.58 7.02
N LEU A 302 3.37 -21.88 7.15
CA LEU A 302 2.06 -22.48 7.42
C LEU A 302 1.83 -22.53 8.95
N GLN A 303 0.58 -22.69 9.37
CA GLN A 303 0.26 -22.91 10.79
C GLN A 303 1.00 -24.14 11.36
N GLY A 304 1.56 -24.01 12.56
CA GLY A 304 2.09 -25.17 13.28
C GLY A 304 0.96 -26.12 13.69
N LYS A 305 1.22 -27.43 13.64
CA LYS A 305 0.32 -28.48 14.15
C LYS A 305 1.06 -29.33 15.18
N ILE A 306 0.38 -29.73 16.26
CA ILE A 306 0.91 -30.74 17.18
C ILE A 306 0.48 -32.11 16.65
N VAL A 307 1.44 -33.01 16.45
CA VAL A 307 1.20 -34.29 15.77
C VAL A 307 1.82 -35.47 16.54
N ARG A 308 1.28 -36.68 16.33
CA ARG A 308 1.81 -37.93 16.89
C ARG A 308 1.83 -39.04 15.83
N PHE A 309 2.82 -39.93 15.95
CA PHE A 309 2.94 -41.11 15.08
C PHE A 309 2.36 -42.34 15.79
N GLU A 310 1.41 -43.04 15.15
CA GLU A 310 0.82 -44.29 15.65
C GLU A 310 1.09 -45.46 14.69
N LEU A 311 1.58 -46.60 15.20
CA LEU A 311 1.89 -47.78 14.38
C LEU A 311 0.66 -48.67 14.20
N PHE A 312 0.36 -49.02 12.95
CA PHE A 312 -0.61 -50.05 12.57
C PHE A 312 0.08 -51.20 11.81
N HIS A 313 -0.70 -52.21 11.40
CA HIS A 313 -0.18 -53.40 10.72
C HIS A 313 0.33 -53.17 9.29
N ASP A 314 -0.05 -52.04 8.69
CA ASP A 314 0.06 -51.69 7.27
C ASP A 314 0.74 -50.33 7.04
N GLY A 315 0.87 -49.50 8.08
CA GLY A 315 1.47 -48.17 8.00
C GLY A 315 1.74 -47.56 9.38
N VAL A 316 2.29 -46.35 9.37
CA VAL A 316 2.34 -45.46 10.54
C VAL A 316 1.49 -44.23 10.26
N ASP A 317 0.41 -44.05 11.00
CA ASP A 317 -0.45 -42.89 10.90
C ASP A 317 0.19 -41.66 11.56
N LEU A 318 0.06 -40.51 10.90
CA LEU A 318 0.35 -39.19 11.43
C LEU A 318 -0.97 -38.51 11.83
N TYR A 319 -1.25 -38.47 13.13
CA TYR A 319 -2.45 -37.83 13.68
C TYR A 319 -2.14 -36.41 14.18
N GLU A 320 -3.06 -35.47 13.97
CA GLU A 320 -3.10 -34.21 14.68
C GLU A 320 -3.65 -34.40 16.10
N ALA A 321 -3.01 -33.78 17.09
CA ALA A 321 -3.31 -33.99 18.50
C ALA A 321 -4.50 -33.14 18.97
N GLU A 322 -5.52 -33.82 19.49
CA GLU A 322 -6.88 -33.32 19.76
C GLU A 322 -6.99 -32.15 20.75
N ASP A 323 -6.02 -31.95 21.65
CA ASP A 323 -6.11 -30.87 22.66
C ASP A 323 -6.16 -29.47 22.00
N GLY A 324 -7.23 -28.72 22.27
CA GLY A 324 -7.50 -27.41 21.68
C GLY A 324 -8.34 -27.47 20.40
N LEU A 325 -8.67 -28.65 19.87
CA LEU A 325 -9.53 -28.80 18.69
C LEU A 325 -10.92 -29.36 19.03
N VAL A 326 -11.07 -30.00 20.20
CA VAL A 326 -12.34 -30.60 20.66
C VAL A 326 -12.72 -30.19 22.09
N VAL A 327 -14.03 -30.19 22.36
CA VAL A 327 -14.61 -29.79 23.67
C VAL A 327 -14.51 -30.87 24.76
N THR A 328 -14.29 -32.13 24.40
CA THR A 328 -14.07 -33.23 25.35
C THR A 328 -13.15 -34.30 24.76
N LYS A 329 -12.53 -35.11 25.62
CA LYS A 329 -11.80 -36.34 25.29
C LYS A 329 -12.63 -37.61 25.47
N ASP A 330 -13.82 -37.51 26.07
CA ASP A 330 -14.75 -38.63 26.27
C ASP A 330 -15.29 -39.18 24.93
N LEU A 331 -15.25 -38.33 23.89
CA LEU A 331 -15.57 -38.65 22.50
C LEU A 331 -14.27 -38.54 21.68
N PRO A 332 -13.48 -39.62 21.52
CA PRO A 332 -12.17 -39.57 20.89
C PRO A 332 -12.27 -39.22 19.39
N ALA A 333 -11.52 -38.22 18.95
CA ALA A 333 -11.71 -37.53 17.67
C ALA A 333 -10.45 -37.56 16.80
N ARG A 334 -10.10 -38.75 16.29
CA ARG A 334 -8.88 -39.00 15.52
C ARG A 334 -8.80 -38.18 14.22
N ARG A 335 -7.98 -37.12 14.22
CA ARG A 335 -7.70 -36.27 13.04
C ARG A 335 -6.49 -36.78 12.25
N LEU A 336 -6.71 -37.69 11.31
CA LEU A 336 -5.66 -38.25 10.45
C LEU A 336 -5.16 -37.20 9.44
N LEU A 337 -3.85 -36.96 9.39
CA LEU A 337 -3.21 -36.10 8.39
C LEU A 337 -2.70 -36.91 7.19
N ALA A 338 -2.02 -38.04 7.46
CA ALA A 338 -1.51 -38.98 6.45
C ALA A 338 -1.19 -40.35 7.07
N THR A 339 -1.24 -41.41 6.26
CA THR A 339 -0.72 -42.74 6.59
C THR A 339 0.60 -42.95 5.85
N LEU A 340 1.68 -43.22 6.57
CA LEU A 340 3.04 -43.37 6.03
C LEU A 340 3.38 -44.86 5.85
N PRO A 341 3.63 -45.35 4.61
CA PRO A 341 3.95 -46.75 4.38
C PRO A 341 5.25 -47.18 5.07
N ILE A 342 5.25 -48.37 5.68
CA ILE A 342 6.43 -48.96 6.31
C ILE A 342 7.40 -49.49 5.23
N VAL A 343 8.69 -49.18 5.38
CA VAL A 343 9.80 -49.64 4.54
C VAL A 343 10.61 -50.72 5.25
N SER A 344 10.89 -50.55 6.55
CA SER A 344 11.41 -51.59 7.43
C SER A 344 10.83 -51.46 8.84
N ALA A 345 10.75 -52.55 9.57
CA ALA A 345 10.37 -52.58 10.97
C ALA A 345 11.40 -53.42 11.75
N GLU A 346 12.23 -52.75 12.53
CA GLU A 346 13.35 -53.32 13.28
C GLU A 346 12.98 -53.42 14.78
N ALA A 347 13.89 -53.93 15.62
CA ALA A 347 13.61 -54.12 17.04
C ALA A 347 13.45 -52.79 17.81
N ASP A 348 14.22 -51.76 17.46
CA ASP A 348 14.22 -50.46 18.12
C ASP A 348 13.52 -49.34 17.33
N ARG A 349 13.37 -49.49 16.00
CA ARG A 349 12.88 -48.44 15.09
C ARG A 349 11.95 -48.97 13.99
N ILE A 350 11.24 -48.06 13.34
CA ILE A 350 10.46 -48.27 12.12
C ILE A 350 10.90 -47.22 11.10
N VAL A 351 11.11 -47.63 9.85
CA VAL A 351 11.44 -46.73 8.74
C VAL A 351 10.22 -46.59 7.85
N VAL A 352 9.85 -45.35 7.49
CA VAL A 352 8.64 -45.04 6.71
C VAL A 352 8.91 -44.13 5.51
N ASP A 353 8.16 -44.36 4.43
CA ASP A 353 8.19 -43.54 3.21
C ASP A 353 7.29 -42.31 3.36
N PHE A 354 7.88 -41.23 3.87
CA PHE A 354 7.21 -39.94 4.02
C PHE A 354 6.69 -39.39 2.67
N ASN A 355 7.35 -39.69 1.55
CA ASN A 355 6.96 -39.15 0.24
C ASN A 355 5.73 -39.84 -0.36
N ARG A 356 5.54 -41.13 -0.08
CA ARG A 356 4.34 -41.89 -0.47
C ARG A 356 3.14 -41.56 0.42
N GLY A 357 3.36 -41.31 1.71
CA GLY A 357 2.29 -40.95 2.64
C GLY A 357 1.82 -39.49 2.52
N MET A 358 2.74 -38.52 2.50
CA MET A 358 2.41 -37.10 2.43
C MET A 358 2.05 -36.66 1.02
N ARG A 359 0.79 -36.92 0.64
CA ARG A 359 0.16 -36.50 -0.64
C ARG A 359 -0.86 -35.37 -0.51
N ARG A 360 -0.87 -34.69 0.64
CA ARG A 360 -1.68 -33.50 0.93
C ARG A 360 -0.84 -32.46 1.67
N VAL A 361 -1.07 -31.20 1.37
CA VAL A 361 -0.39 -30.04 1.99
C VAL A 361 -1.47 -29.06 2.42
N PHE A 362 -1.56 -28.81 3.73
CA PHE A 362 -2.46 -27.77 4.25
C PHE A 362 -1.90 -26.37 3.92
N THR A 363 -2.76 -25.38 3.73
CA THR A 363 -2.37 -24.05 3.24
C THR A 363 -2.72 -22.89 4.18
N ASP A 364 -3.25 -23.18 5.37
CA ASP A 364 -3.52 -22.15 6.37
C ASP A 364 -2.24 -21.42 6.81
N SER A 365 -2.23 -20.11 6.58
CA SER A 365 -1.12 -19.20 6.88
C SER A 365 -0.94 -19.00 8.39
N TRP A 366 0.31 -18.82 8.83
CA TRP A 366 0.62 -18.39 10.20
C TRP A 366 -0.07 -17.07 10.62
N THR A 367 -0.46 -16.23 9.66
CA THR A 367 -1.22 -14.99 9.90
C THR A 367 -2.75 -15.18 9.97
N SER A 368 -3.24 -16.38 9.67
CA SER A 368 -4.66 -16.75 9.74
C SER A 368 -5.03 -17.24 11.14
N PRO A 369 -6.22 -16.89 11.67
CA PRO A 369 -6.76 -17.52 12.89
C PRO A 369 -7.24 -18.97 12.67
N GLY A 370 -7.36 -19.43 11.41
CA GLY A 370 -7.87 -20.76 11.03
C GLY A 370 -9.35 -20.99 11.35
N ASP A 371 -9.89 -22.11 10.86
CA ASP A 371 -11.14 -22.74 11.34
C ASP A 371 -10.75 -24.06 12.02
N THR A 372 -11.27 -24.33 13.23
CA THR A 372 -10.99 -25.61 13.92
C THR A 372 -11.70 -26.80 13.28
N ARG A 373 -12.70 -26.54 12.42
CA ARG A 373 -13.50 -27.57 11.75
C ARG A 373 -12.88 -28.05 10.44
N HIS A 374 -12.16 -27.20 9.71
CA HIS A 374 -11.64 -27.49 8.37
C HIS A 374 -10.26 -26.84 8.15
N ASP A 375 -9.28 -27.63 7.70
CA ASP A 375 -8.03 -27.11 7.11
C ASP A 375 -8.26 -26.84 5.61
N GLN A 376 -7.67 -25.80 5.03
CA GLN A 376 -7.58 -25.68 3.55
C GLN A 376 -6.45 -26.57 3.04
N VAL A 377 -6.70 -27.37 1.99
CA VAL A 377 -5.74 -28.41 1.55
C VAL A 377 -5.52 -28.46 0.03
N LEU A 378 -4.26 -28.54 -0.38
CA LEU A 378 -3.84 -28.93 -1.72
C LEU A 378 -3.58 -30.43 -1.82
N GLU A 379 -4.01 -31.03 -2.92
CA GLU A 379 -3.68 -32.39 -3.31
C GLU A 379 -2.33 -32.41 -4.05
N VAL A 380 -1.51 -33.45 -3.85
CA VAL A 380 -0.18 -33.59 -4.45
C VAL A 380 -0.10 -34.84 -5.33
N PRO A 381 -0.41 -34.73 -6.64
CA PRO A 381 -0.29 -35.84 -7.60
C PRO A 381 1.15 -36.34 -7.79
N GLU A 382 2.13 -35.42 -7.89
CA GLU A 382 3.56 -35.76 -7.97
C GLU A 382 4.37 -35.10 -6.85
N SER A 383 5.21 -35.92 -6.21
CA SER A 383 6.10 -35.48 -5.13
C SER A 383 7.42 -36.24 -5.12
N ARG A 384 8.46 -35.56 -4.61
CA ARG A 384 9.75 -36.17 -4.29
C ARG A 384 10.36 -35.52 -3.04
N VAL A 385 10.45 -36.29 -1.95
CA VAL A 385 11.38 -35.99 -0.86
C VAL A 385 12.80 -36.19 -1.40
N PHE A 386 13.63 -35.15 -1.27
CA PHE A 386 15.00 -35.14 -1.79
C PHE A 386 16.04 -34.83 -0.71
N ALA A 387 15.61 -34.52 0.51
CA ALA A 387 16.43 -34.51 1.70
C ALA A 387 15.59 -34.80 2.95
N VAL A 388 16.15 -35.62 3.84
CA VAL A 388 15.74 -35.76 5.24
C VAL A 388 17.00 -35.57 6.06
N GLU A 389 17.04 -34.56 6.92
CA GLU A 389 18.23 -34.13 7.64
C GLU A 389 17.91 -33.90 9.11
N GLN A 390 18.70 -34.46 10.02
CA GLN A 390 18.66 -34.08 11.43
C GLN A 390 19.59 -32.88 11.65
N ARG A 391 19.05 -31.76 12.12
CA ARG A 391 19.75 -30.50 12.39
C ARG A 391 19.48 -30.08 13.83
N ASP A 392 20.45 -30.37 14.70
CA ASP A 392 20.38 -30.07 16.13
C ASP A 392 19.12 -30.72 16.78
N ASP A 393 18.22 -29.94 17.40
CA ASP A 393 16.97 -30.44 18.01
C ASP A 393 15.85 -30.76 16.99
N PHE A 394 16.08 -30.56 15.68
CA PHE A 394 15.07 -30.67 14.63
C PHE A 394 15.35 -31.80 13.64
N LEU A 395 14.29 -32.38 13.08
CA LEU A 395 14.32 -33.08 11.80
C LEU A 395 13.73 -32.17 10.72
N VAL A 396 14.43 -32.01 9.60
CA VAL A 396 14.00 -31.24 8.44
C VAL A 396 13.73 -32.20 7.28
N ILE A 397 12.53 -32.13 6.70
CA ILE A 397 12.16 -32.89 5.49
C ILE A 397 11.87 -31.91 4.36
N ARG A 398 12.51 -32.11 3.20
CA ARG A 398 12.37 -31.27 2.01
C ARG A 398 11.72 -32.06 0.88
N GLN A 399 10.51 -31.67 0.51
CA GLN A 399 9.69 -32.32 -0.51
C GLN A 399 9.44 -31.35 -1.66
N SER A 400 9.85 -31.69 -2.88
CA SER A 400 9.37 -31.02 -4.08
C SER A 400 7.98 -31.56 -4.42
N VAL A 401 7.02 -30.69 -4.71
CA VAL A 401 5.63 -31.07 -5.02
C VAL A 401 5.09 -30.32 -6.24
N GLN A 402 4.31 -31.02 -7.06
CA GLN A 402 3.29 -30.41 -7.93
C GLN A 402 1.96 -30.50 -7.20
N ALA A 403 1.25 -29.39 -7.06
CA ALA A 403 0.05 -29.30 -6.24
C ALA A 403 -1.16 -28.74 -7.00
N ARG A 404 -2.36 -29.26 -6.69
CA ARG A 404 -3.66 -28.80 -7.24
C ARG A 404 -4.68 -28.55 -6.13
N SER A 405 -5.52 -27.53 -6.28
CA SER A 405 -6.69 -27.32 -5.40
C SER A 405 -7.94 -27.94 -6.05
N ARG A 406 -8.69 -28.75 -5.30
CA ARG A 406 -10.00 -29.28 -5.75
C ARG A 406 -11.16 -28.37 -5.39
N GLU A 407 -10.98 -27.49 -4.42
CA GLU A 407 -11.99 -26.56 -3.91
C GLU A 407 -12.22 -25.36 -4.85
N ALA A 408 -11.16 -24.94 -5.57
CA ALA A 408 -11.18 -23.72 -6.36
C ALA A 408 -11.74 -23.88 -7.78
N ASP A 409 -11.32 -24.93 -8.49
CA ASP A 409 -11.48 -25.02 -9.95
C ASP A 409 -11.29 -26.50 -10.40
N ALA A 410 -12.18 -27.39 -9.95
CA ALA A 410 -12.00 -28.86 -9.96
C ALA A 410 -11.65 -29.48 -11.33
N ASP A 411 -12.08 -28.87 -12.44
CA ASP A 411 -11.90 -29.37 -13.81
C ASP A 411 -10.66 -28.81 -14.54
N ARG A 412 -9.72 -28.16 -13.83
CA ARG A 412 -8.66 -27.33 -14.46
C ARG A 412 -7.23 -27.60 -13.99
N GLU A 413 -6.81 -28.86 -14.01
CA GLU A 413 -5.40 -29.25 -13.76
C GLU A 413 -4.39 -28.41 -14.58
N ALA A 414 -4.68 -28.18 -15.86
CA ALA A 414 -3.70 -27.68 -16.83
C ALA A 414 -3.44 -26.15 -16.81
N ARG A 415 -3.98 -25.38 -15.86
CA ARG A 415 -3.78 -23.90 -15.80
C ARG A 415 -3.21 -23.34 -14.51
N TYR A 416 -3.24 -24.10 -13.41
CA TYR A 416 -2.74 -23.67 -12.11
C TYR A 416 -1.99 -24.80 -11.39
N GLU A 417 -1.16 -25.55 -12.11
CA GLU A 417 -0.21 -26.50 -11.52
C GLU A 417 0.84 -25.72 -10.71
N VAL A 418 0.74 -25.73 -9.37
CA VAL A 418 1.63 -24.92 -8.52
C VAL A 418 2.78 -25.76 -7.99
N ARG A 419 4.01 -25.31 -8.25
CA ARG A 419 5.25 -26.02 -7.91
C ARG A 419 5.91 -25.41 -6.68
N TYR A 420 6.08 -26.22 -5.64
CA TYR A 420 6.68 -25.80 -4.38
C TYR A 420 7.79 -26.76 -3.94
N GLU A 421 8.79 -26.24 -3.21
CA GLU A 421 9.38 -27.02 -2.11
C GLU A 421 8.51 -26.81 -0.87
N VAL A 422 8.03 -27.89 -0.26
CA VAL A 422 7.52 -27.88 1.10
C VAL A 422 8.64 -28.32 2.03
N ARG A 423 8.95 -27.48 3.02
CA ARG A 423 9.94 -27.75 4.05
C ARG A 423 9.23 -27.97 5.38
N TYR A 424 9.25 -29.20 5.87
CA TYR A 424 8.69 -29.59 7.16
C TYR A 424 9.80 -29.57 8.22
N PHE A 425 9.45 -29.10 9.42
CA PHE A 425 10.30 -29.06 10.60
C PHE A 425 9.60 -29.81 11.74
N PHE A 426 10.21 -30.87 12.25
CA PHE A 426 9.71 -31.63 13.40
C PHE A 426 10.65 -31.45 14.60
N SER A 427 10.10 -31.18 15.77
CA SER A 427 10.80 -31.25 17.05
C SER A 427 9.92 -31.89 18.14
N ALA A 428 10.53 -32.45 19.19
CA ALA A 428 9.79 -33.06 20.29
C ALA A 428 8.95 -32.00 21.03
N TYR A 429 7.67 -32.28 21.26
CA TYR A 429 6.76 -31.30 21.88
C TYR A 429 6.59 -31.52 23.39
N THR A 430 7.23 -30.64 24.15
CA THR A 430 6.84 -30.38 25.55
C THR A 430 5.90 -29.18 25.56
N PRO A 431 4.66 -29.30 26.10
CA PRO A 431 3.78 -28.16 26.27
C PRO A 431 4.44 -27.02 27.04
N ALA A 432 4.24 -25.78 26.61
CA ALA A 432 4.79 -24.60 27.28
C ALA A 432 4.29 -24.52 28.74
N ALA A 433 5.19 -24.18 29.68
CA ALA A 433 4.88 -24.10 31.11
C ALA A 433 3.92 -22.94 31.50
N ASN A 434 3.50 -22.13 30.53
CA ASN A 434 2.58 -21.00 30.69
C ASN A 434 1.59 -21.02 29.50
N PRO A 435 0.26 -21.01 29.73
CA PRO A 435 -0.78 -21.26 28.71
C PRO A 435 -1.03 -20.13 27.68
N GLY A 436 0.02 -19.37 27.34
CA GLY A 436 -0.06 -18.20 26.47
C GLY A 436 -0.82 -17.02 27.11
N ARG A 437 -0.98 -15.93 26.35
CA ARG A 437 -1.79 -14.77 26.75
C ARG A 437 -2.75 -14.41 25.62
N GLU A 438 -4.01 -14.18 25.96
CA GLU A 438 -5.03 -13.70 25.02
C GLU A 438 -5.01 -12.16 24.94
N GLN A 439 -5.44 -11.60 23.81
CA GLN A 439 -5.57 -10.15 23.64
C GLN A 439 -6.92 -9.69 24.22
N ALA A 440 -6.90 -8.76 25.17
CA ALA A 440 -8.13 -8.25 25.77
C ALA A 440 -8.98 -7.47 24.74
N PRO A 441 -10.29 -7.77 24.57
CA PRO A 441 -11.14 -7.10 23.59
C PRO A 441 -11.24 -5.57 23.71
N ALA A 442 -10.94 -5.01 24.89
CA ALA A 442 -10.84 -3.56 25.09
C ALA A 442 -9.50 -2.97 24.63
N ASP A 443 -8.39 -3.71 24.76
CA ASP A 443 -7.04 -3.25 24.41
C ASP A 443 -6.80 -3.32 22.88
N VAL A 444 -7.46 -4.25 22.16
CA VAL A 444 -7.31 -4.43 20.69
C VAL A 444 -7.86 -3.29 19.83
N ARG A 445 -8.32 -2.19 20.44
CA ARG A 445 -8.57 -0.91 19.76
C ARG A 445 -7.28 -0.09 19.58
N TYR A 446 -6.24 -0.35 20.37
CA TYR A 446 -5.08 0.54 20.52
C TYR A 446 -3.72 -0.15 20.25
N ALA A 447 -3.66 -1.48 20.29
CA ALA A 447 -2.54 -2.28 19.81
C ALA A 447 -3.01 -3.71 19.48
N ARG A 448 -2.35 -4.40 18.54
CA ARG A 448 -2.60 -5.83 18.27
C ARG A 448 -1.33 -6.59 17.94
N PHE A 449 -1.34 -7.87 18.32
CA PHE A 449 -0.39 -8.87 17.87
C PHE A 449 -1.06 -9.82 16.86
N PHE A 450 -0.26 -10.57 16.09
CA PHE A 450 -0.70 -11.83 15.50
C PHE A 450 -1.08 -12.83 16.59
N THR A 451 -1.83 -13.84 16.20
CA THR A 451 -2.36 -14.87 17.11
C THR A 451 -1.97 -16.26 16.64
N SER A 452 -1.96 -17.20 17.58
CA SER A 452 -2.08 -18.61 17.29
C SER A 452 -3.33 -18.90 16.45
N PRO A 453 -3.42 -20.08 15.83
CA PRO A 453 -4.70 -20.64 15.40
C PRO A 453 -5.70 -20.64 16.57
N THR A 454 -6.98 -20.62 16.22
CA THR A 454 -8.08 -20.65 17.19
C THR A 454 -8.08 -22.00 17.91
N MET A 455 -8.12 -21.97 19.24
CA MET A 455 -8.16 -23.15 20.10
C MET A 455 -9.44 -23.17 20.94
N VAL A 456 -10.16 -24.29 20.93
CA VAL A 456 -11.38 -24.53 21.70
C VAL A 456 -11.03 -25.03 23.11
N GLU A 457 -11.56 -24.36 24.13
CA GLU A 457 -11.45 -24.82 25.51
C GLU A 457 -12.30 -26.09 25.77
N PRO A 458 -11.74 -27.10 26.47
CA PRO A 458 -12.52 -28.22 26.98
C PRO A 458 -13.66 -27.77 27.90
N VAL A 459 -14.78 -28.50 27.88
CA VAL A 459 -16.03 -28.26 28.62
C VAL A 459 -16.76 -26.96 28.23
N THR A 460 -16.09 -25.81 28.14
CA THR A 460 -16.73 -24.51 27.88
C THR A 460 -17.04 -24.28 26.39
N GLY A 461 -16.27 -24.89 25.49
CA GLY A 461 -16.34 -24.60 24.05
C GLY A 461 -15.88 -23.20 23.66
N ARG A 462 -15.26 -22.44 24.57
CA ARG A 462 -14.79 -21.07 24.32
C ARG A 462 -13.66 -21.09 23.28
N ALA A 463 -13.81 -20.31 22.22
CA ALA A 463 -12.73 -20.06 21.27
C ALA A 463 -11.70 -19.11 21.89
N THR A 464 -10.42 -19.47 21.78
CA THR A 464 -9.28 -18.73 22.35
C THR A 464 -8.17 -18.57 21.32
N GLN A 465 -7.40 -17.49 21.43
CA GLN A 465 -6.29 -17.18 20.51
C GLN A 465 -5.16 -16.52 21.30
N LYS A 466 -3.97 -17.14 21.30
CA LYS A 466 -2.82 -16.68 22.10
C LYS A 466 -1.93 -15.76 21.27
N MET A 467 -1.38 -14.71 21.88
CA MET A 467 -0.50 -13.73 21.23
C MET A 467 0.80 -14.38 20.76
N ALA A 468 1.12 -14.20 19.47
CA ALA A 468 2.40 -14.57 18.86
C ALA A 468 3.56 -13.83 19.55
N ARG A 469 4.33 -14.49 20.41
CA ARG A 469 5.38 -13.84 21.24
C ARG A 469 6.54 -14.79 21.54
N PHE A 470 7.77 -14.28 21.56
CA PHE A 470 8.92 -15.05 22.05
C PHE A 470 8.89 -15.22 23.59
N ASP A 471 9.44 -16.34 24.08
CA ASP A 471 9.88 -16.42 25.48
C ASP A 471 11.10 -15.51 25.69
N LEU A 472 11.00 -14.59 26.66
CA LEU A 472 12.07 -13.65 27.02
C LEU A 472 12.89 -14.10 28.24
N SER A 473 12.85 -15.39 28.60
CA SER A 473 13.80 -16.00 29.55
C SER A 473 15.24 -15.99 29.03
N LYS A 474 15.41 -15.84 27.71
CA LYS A 474 16.68 -15.71 26.99
C LYS A 474 16.60 -14.54 26.00
N PRO A 475 17.73 -13.96 25.57
CA PRO A 475 17.74 -13.00 24.47
C PRO A 475 17.27 -13.66 23.16
N ILE A 476 16.45 -12.95 22.38
CA ILE A 476 16.05 -13.35 21.03
C ILE A 476 17.25 -13.12 20.10
N GLN A 477 17.85 -14.20 19.63
CA GLN A 477 18.98 -14.12 18.70
C GLN A 477 18.48 -14.03 17.27
N PHE A 478 18.82 -12.93 16.60
CA PHE A 478 18.63 -12.71 15.17
C PHE A 478 19.95 -12.81 14.40
N TYR A 479 19.82 -13.06 13.11
CA TYR A 479 20.90 -13.13 12.14
C TYR A 479 20.54 -12.31 10.89
N TYR A 480 21.50 -11.59 10.33
CA TYR A 480 21.38 -11.10 8.95
C TYR A 480 22.06 -12.07 8.00
N SER A 481 21.47 -12.28 6.82
CA SER A 481 21.95 -13.26 5.85
C SER A 481 23.40 -13.03 5.41
N ALA A 482 24.12 -14.12 5.14
CA ALA A 482 25.51 -14.12 4.71
C ALA A 482 25.79 -13.25 3.46
N ASN A 483 24.78 -13.07 2.60
CA ASN A 483 24.83 -12.32 1.35
C ASN A 483 24.33 -10.86 1.42
N THR A 484 24.03 -10.32 2.61
CA THR A 484 23.69 -8.89 2.78
C THR A 484 24.87 -8.01 2.32
N PRO A 485 24.68 -7.02 1.41
CA PRO A 485 25.77 -6.17 0.94
C PRO A 485 26.40 -5.36 2.07
N LYS A 486 27.72 -5.15 2.01
CA LYS A 486 28.53 -4.60 3.11
C LYS A 486 28.06 -3.21 3.54
N GLU A 487 27.64 -2.40 2.56
CA GLU A 487 27.11 -1.06 2.73
C GLU A 487 25.73 -1.02 3.43
N TYR A 488 24.99 -2.13 3.48
CA TYR A 488 23.71 -2.24 4.18
C TYR A 488 23.78 -3.02 5.50
N VAL A 489 24.91 -3.68 5.83
CA VAL A 489 25.05 -4.49 7.05
C VAL A 489 24.67 -3.73 8.32
N GLU A 490 25.17 -2.51 8.52
CA GLU A 490 24.83 -1.72 9.72
C GLU A 490 23.36 -1.23 9.70
N ALA A 491 22.79 -0.95 8.53
CA ALA A 491 21.37 -0.61 8.42
C ALA A 491 20.46 -1.78 8.83
N VAL A 492 20.78 -3.00 8.38
CA VAL A 492 20.06 -4.22 8.77
C VAL A 492 20.25 -4.53 10.26
N ARG A 493 21.48 -4.38 10.80
CA ARG A 493 21.77 -4.58 12.22
C ARG A 493 21.02 -3.60 13.11
N ASP A 494 21.00 -2.32 12.76
CA ASP A 494 20.28 -1.29 13.50
C ASP A 494 18.77 -1.50 13.47
N GLY A 495 18.19 -1.90 12.33
CA GLY A 495 16.75 -2.19 12.21
C GLY A 495 16.33 -3.36 13.11
N ILE A 496 17.17 -4.40 13.22
CA ILE A 496 16.98 -5.51 14.16
C ILE A 496 17.11 -5.03 15.62
N LEU A 497 18.14 -4.23 15.93
CA LEU A 497 18.43 -3.78 17.31
C LEU A 497 17.52 -2.64 17.80
N TYR A 498 16.83 -1.93 16.92
CA TYR A 498 15.88 -0.86 17.24
C TYR A 498 14.92 -1.24 18.38
N TRP A 499 14.35 -2.44 18.30
CA TRP A 499 13.35 -2.94 19.24
C TRP A 499 13.84 -3.08 20.68
N ASN A 500 15.16 -3.16 20.95
CA ASN A 500 15.70 -3.10 22.31
C ASN A 500 15.30 -1.82 23.06
N ARG A 501 15.09 -0.72 22.32
CA ARG A 501 14.61 0.57 22.85
C ARG A 501 13.16 0.46 23.31
N ALA A 502 12.31 -0.21 22.52
CA ALA A 502 10.91 -0.47 22.85
C ALA A 502 10.76 -1.50 24.00
N PHE A 503 11.62 -2.51 24.05
CA PHE A 503 11.75 -3.44 25.18
C PHE A 503 12.31 -2.79 26.45
N LYS A 504 12.98 -1.62 26.34
CA LYS A 504 13.71 -0.94 27.42
C LYS A 504 14.82 -1.80 28.05
N ARG A 505 15.32 -2.80 27.33
CA ARG A 505 16.42 -3.71 27.71
C ARG A 505 17.04 -4.39 26.48
N GLU A 506 18.22 -4.99 26.63
CA GLU A 506 18.82 -5.88 25.62
C GLU A 506 18.04 -7.21 25.56
N ALA A 507 16.90 -7.21 24.86
CA ALA A 507 16.09 -8.40 24.59
C ALA A 507 16.50 -9.10 23.29
N ILE A 508 17.15 -8.39 22.35
CA ILE A 508 17.53 -8.84 21.01
C ILE A 508 19.03 -8.71 20.82
N LYS A 509 19.65 -9.72 20.19
CA LYS A 509 21.04 -9.72 19.74
C LYS A 509 21.11 -10.00 18.22
N VAL A 510 22.14 -9.50 17.54
CA VAL A 510 22.29 -9.66 16.08
C VAL A 510 23.71 -10.03 15.63
N GLU A 511 23.80 -11.12 14.89
CA GLU A 511 25.04 -11.66 14.31
C GLU A 511 24.90 -11.86 12.79
N ARG A 512 25.99 -12.25 12.11
CA ARG A 512 25.94 -12.68 10.70
C ARG A 512 25.58 -14.16 10.64
N ALA A 513 24.66 -14.54 9.77
CA ALA A 513 24.39 -15.96 9.50
C ALA A 513 25.67 -16.67 9.00
N PRO A 514 25.91 -17.94 9.38
CA PRO A 514 27.00 -18.74 8.79
C PRO A 514 26.85 -18.85 7.27
N ASP A 515 27.95 -19.00 6.54
CA ASP A 515 27.90 -19.14 5.08
C ASP A 515 27.13 -20.41 4.68
N GLY A 516 26.22 -20.27 3.72
CA GLY A 516 25.29 -21.33 3.29
C GLY A 516 23.99 -21.44 4.11
N VAL A 517 23.90 -20.80 5.29
CA VAL A 517 22.63 -20.69 6.02
C VAL A 517 21.75 -19.65 5.33
N THR A 518 20.51 -20.04 5.04
CA THR A 518 19.50 -19.23 4.35
C THR A 518 18.12 -19.48 4.93
N ALA A 519 17.27 -18.46 4.88
CA ALA A 519 15.86 -18.54 5.23
C ALA A 519 15.11 -19.47 4.24
N PRO A 520 14.35 -20.52 4.66
CA PRO A 520 14.02 -20.91 6.04
C PRO A 520 14.92 -21.99 6.67
N ASP A 521 15.48 -21.70 7.85
CA ASP A 521 16.15 -22.66 8.73
C ASP A 521 15.68 -22.42 10.18
N ALA A 522 14.93 -23.37 10.75
CA ALA A 522 14.21 -23.23 12.02
C ALA A 522 15.09 -23.04 13.28
N ARG A 523 16.42 -22.95 13.13
CA ARG A 523 17.38 -22.73 14.20
C ARG A 523 17.78 -21.26 14.37
N TYR A 524 17.45 -20.40 13.39
CA TYR A 524 17.99 -19.06 13.28
C TYR A 524 16.93 -18.05 12.82
N ASN A 525 16.59 -17.06 13.64
CA ASN A 525 15.73 -15.96 13.16
C ASN A 525 16.52 -15.14 12.13
N ILE A 526 16.14 -15.15 10.85
CA ILE A 526 16.96 -14.60 9.75
C ILE A 526 16.27 -13.44 9.04
N VAL A 527 16.98 -12.31 8.91
CA VAL A 527 16.68 -11.28 7.91
C VAL A 527 17.46 -11.60 6.64
N GLN A 528 16.74 -12.04 5.60
CA GLN A 528 17.25 -12.55 4.33
C GLN A 528 17.23 -11.46 3.24
N TRP A 529 18.41 -11.09 2.78
CA TRP A 529 18.57 -10.25 1.59
C TRP A 529 18.30 -11.09 0.33
N VAL A 530 17.39 -10.63 -0.52
CA VAL A 530 16.97 -11.30 -1.76
C VAL A 530 17.46 -10.48 -2.97
N PRO A 531 18.43 -10.97 -3.77
CA PRO A 531 18.93 -10.26 -4.95
C PRO A 531 17.91 -10.21 -6.10
N TRP A 532 16.91 -9.33 -6.00
CA TRP A 532 15.87 -9.11 -7.02
C TRP A 532 15.55 -7.62 -7.16
N ASP A 533 16.25 -6.95 -8.08
CA ASP A 533 16.17 -5.49 -8.31
C ASP A 533 14.82 -4.98 -8.83
N ASN A 534 13.97 -5.89 -9.33
CA ASN A 534 12.71 -5.61 -10.02
C ASN A 534 11.49 -6.14 -9.24
N ALA A 535 11.60 -6.32 -7.91
CA ALA A 535 10.51 -6.77 -7.07
C ALA A 535 10.37 -5.89 -5.83
N GLY A 536 9.25 -5.18 -5.73
CA GLY A 536 8.91 -4.30 -4.61
C GLY A 536 8.22 -5.04 -3.47
N PHE A 537 8.96 -5.82 -2.69
CA PHE A 537 8.44 -6.42 -1.45
C PHE A 537 9.49 -6.55 -0.35
N ALA A 538 9.02 -6.33 0.88
CA ALA A 538 9.51 -7.02 2.06
C ALA A 538 8.31 -7.75 2.70
N TYR A 539 8.57 -8.81 3.47
CA TYR A 539 7.58 -9.44 4.35
C TYR A 539 8.25 -10.37 5.38
N ALA A 540 7.56 -10.64 6.48
CA ALA A 540 7.97 -11.59 7.51
C ALA A 540 7.15 -12.90 7.50
N ASP A 541 7.75 -13.97 8.02
CA ASP A 541 7.04 -15.19 8.42
C ASP A 541 7.46 -15.68 9.81
N VAL A 542 6.58 -16.42 10.52
CA VAL A 542 6.85 -16.93 11.87
C VAL A 542 6.28 -18.34 12.04
N LEU A 543 7.09 -19.26 12.56
CA LEU A 543 6.66 -20.57 13.02
C LEU A 543 6.24 -20.48 14.49
N LEU A 544 4.92 -20.51 14.72
CA LEU A 544 4.30 -20.42 16.03
C LEU A 544 4.02 -21.81 16.62
N ASP A 545 4.18 -21.95 17.94
CA ASP A 545 3.52 -23.01 18.71
C ASP A 545 2.01 -22.74 18.73
N PRO A 546 1.16 -23.60 18.14
CA PRO A 546 -0.25 -23.30 17.95
C PRO A 546 -1.06 -23.28 19.24
N ARG A 547 -0.56 -23.87 20.34
CA ARG A 547 -1.29 -23.96 21.61
C ARG A 547 -0.93 -22.85 22.60
N SER A 548 0.33 -22.40 22.58
CA SER A 548 0.83 -21.36 23.49
C SER A 548 0.93 -19.97 22.84
N GLY A 549 0.99 -19.89 21.51
CA GLY A 549 1.36 -18.68 20.78
C GLY A 549 2.85 -18.35 20.85
N GLU A 550 3.71 -19.26 21.34
CA GLU A 550 5.14 -18.99 21.42
C GLU A 550 5.78 -18.94 20.03
N SER A 551 6.39 -17.80 19.67
CA SER A 551 7.22 -17.65 18.47
C SER A 551 8.49 -18.49 18.64
N ARG A 552 8.62 -19.58 17.87
CA ARG A 552 9.77 -20.48 17.94
C ARG A 552 10.92 -20.01 17.05
N HIS A 553 10.57 -19.51 15.87
CA HIS A 553 11.46 -19.10 14.80
C HIS A 553 10.71 -18.14 13.88
N GLY A 554 11.35 -17.07 13.39
CA GLY A 554 10.76 -16.18 12.40
C GLY A 554 11.79 -15.50 11.51
N GLN A 555 11.33 -15.05 10.36
CA GLN A 555 12.14 -14.63 9.23
C GLN A 555 11.63 -13.32 8.66
N ALA A 556 12.51 -12.57 8.01
CA ALA A 556 12.14 -11.44 7.16
C ALA A 556 12.81 -11.61 5.80
N TYR A 557 12.07 -11.38 4.72
CA TYR A 557 12.60 -11.30 3.36
C TYR A 557 12.56 -9.85 2.90
N MET A 558 13.66 -9.35 2.33
CA MET A 558 13.74 -8.00 1.77
C MET A 558 14.52 -8.03 0.45
N THR A 559 13.97 -7.43 -0.60
CA THR A 559 14.57 -7.42 -1.94
C THR A 559 15.62 -6.33 -2.14
N SER A 560 16.52 -6.51 -3.11
CA SER A 560 17.58 -5.55 -3.45
C SER A 560 17.09 -4.25 -4.12
N VAL A 561 15.78 -4.08 -4.37
CA VAL A 561 15.24 -2.80 -4.88
C VAL A 561 15.35 -1.68 -3.85
N PHE A 562 15.22 -2.01 -2.55
CA PHE A 562 15.38 -1.07 -1.43
C PHE A 562 16.82 -0.53 -1.31
N GLY A 563 17.79 -1.29 -1.83
CA GLY A 563 19.22 -0.99 -1.83
C GLY A 563 19.69 -0.19 -3.06
N VAL A 564 19.52 1.13 -3.05
CA VAL A 564 20.02 2.04 -4.08
C VAL A 564 21.33 2.73 -3.66
N GLY A 565 22.47 2.09 -3.96
CA GLY A 565 23.81 2.56 -3.52
C GLY A 565 24.38 3.82 -4.19
N GLY A 566 23.58 4.61 -4.92
CA GLY A 566 24.00 5.80 -5.65
C GLY A 566 22.99 6.24 -6.72
N ARG A 567 23.18 7.42 -7.32
CA ARG A 567 22.19 8.03 -8.25
C ARG A 567 21.91 7.18 -9.48
N ALA A 568 22.90 6.45 -10.00
CA ALA A 568 22.72 5.49 -11.08
C ALA A 568 21.71 4.40 -10.69
N ARG A 569 21.97 3.72 -9.57
CA ARG A 569 21.10 2.65 -9.05
C ARG A 569 19.71 3.17 -8.64
N ALA A 570 19.62 4.39 -8.11
CA ALA A 570 18.34 5.05 -7.84
C ALA A 570 17.55 5.38 -9.12
N ARG A 571 18.21 5.87 -10.18
CA ARG A 571 17.58 6.06 -11.50
C ARG A 571 17.14 4.74 -12.13
N ALA A 572 17.88 3.66 -11.92
CA ALA A 572 17.49 2.32 -12.35
C ALA A 572 16.26 1.80 -11.58
N ALA A 573 16.25 1.90 -10.25
CA ALA A 573 15.12 1.49 -9.42
C ALA A 573 13.85 2.30 -9.70
N LEU A 574 13.96 3.64 -9.82
CA LEU A 574 12.88 4.54 -10.23
C LEU A 574 12.14 4.02 -11.46
N ARG A 575 12.88 3.75 -12.55
CA ARG A 575 12.27 3.38 -13.83
C ARG A 575 11.77 1.94 -13.85
N ALA A 576 12.46 1.01 -13.18
CA ALA A 576 11.95 -0.36 -12.99
C ALA A 576 10.62 -0.38 -12.20
N MET A 577 10.43 0.55 -11.26
CA MET A 577 9.12 0.71 -10.59
C MET A 577 8.09 1.39 -11.51
N LEU A 578 8.47 2.40 -12.31
CA LEU A 578 7.56 2.97 -13.30
C LEU A 578 7.11 1.94 -14.37
N GLU A 579 7.95 0.96 -14.70
CA GLU A 579 7.57 -0.19 -15.55
C GLU A 579 6.48 -1.03 -14.85
N LEU A 580 6.74 -1.52 -13.62
CA LEU A 580 5.75 -2.29 -12.84
C LEU A 580 4.44 -1.55 -12.58
N ALA A 581 4.48 -0.23 -12.41
CA ALA A 581 3.29 0.61 -12.22
C ALA A 581 2.44 0.75 -13.49
N ASN A 582 3.09 0.73 -14.68
CA ASN A 582 2.45 0.91 -15.98
C ASN A 582 1.98 -0.41 -16.62
N ASP A 583 2.43 -1.58 -16.14
CA ASP A 583 2.16 -2.91 -16.71
C ASP A 583 0.69 -3.41 -16.64
N LYS A 584 -0.27 -2.50 -16.42
CA LYS A 584 -1.72 -2.76 -16.55
C LYS A 584 -2.18 -3.08 -17.97
N ALA A 585 -1.27 -3.07 -18.96
CA ALA A 585 -1.54 -3.36 -20.36
C ALA A 585 -1.61 -4.87 -20.70
N GLY A 586 -1.43 -5.77 -19.73
CA GLY A 586 -1.58 -7.22 -19.97
C GLY A 586 -2.12 -7.98 -18.77
N GLU A 587 -3.11 -8.85 -19.01
CA GLU A 587 -3.62 -9.83 -18.04
C GLU A 587 -2.62 -10.97 -17.72
N LYS A 588 -1.32 -10.71 -17.89
CA LYS A 588 -0.27 -11.52 -17.30
C LYS A 588 -0.26 -11.27 -15.80
N LYS A 589 -1.18 -11.95 -15.10
CA LYS A 589 -0.94 -12.34 -13.70
C LYS A 589 0.52 -12.80 -13.63
N MET A 590 1.36 -12.15 -12.81
CA MET A 590 2.62 -12.79 -12.43
C MET A 590 2.27 -14.18 -11.89
N PRO A 591 2.97 -15.26 -12.29
CA PRO A 591 2.70 -16.59 -11.77
C PRO A 591 2.80 -16.51 -10.25
N ALA A 592 1.68 -16.76 -9.57
CA ALA A 592 1.53 -16.40 -8.17
C ALA A 592 2.57 -17.16 -7.33
N GLY A 593 3.51 -16.42 -6.73
CA GLY A 593 4.44 -16.95 -5.74
C GLY A 593 3.70 -17.31 -4.47
N GLY A 594 2.98 -18.44 -4.49
CA GLY A 594 2.23 -19.00 -3.39
C GLY A 594 1.07 -18.14 -2.88
N ARG A 595 0.04 -17.85 -3.70
CA ARG A 595 -1.26 -17.37 -3.22
C ARG A 595 -2.36 -17.44 -4.29
N ASP A 596 -3.31 -18.36 -4.11
CA ASP A 596 -4.77 -18.18 -4.31
C ASP A 596 -5.49 -19.53 -4.11
N GLY A 597 -5.88 -19.83 -2.87
CA GLY A 597 -6.92 -20.83 -2.60
C GLY A 597 -8.30 -20.22 -2.84
N ALA A 598 -9.11 -20.84 -3.71
CA ALA A 598 -10.55 -20.67 -3.89
C ALA A 598 -11.16 -19.28 -3.57
N ARG A 599 -10.64 -18.19 -4.17
CA ARG A 599 -11.25 -16.85 -4.07
C ARG A 599 -12.23 -16.64 -5.23
N LEU A 600 -13.52 -16.67 -4.92
CA LEU A 600 -14.60 -16.29 -5.85
C LEU A 600 -14.30 -14.89 -6.42
N GLY A 601 -14.18 -14.79 -7.74
CA GLY A 601 -13.68 -13.61 -8.46
C GLY A 601 -14.66 -12.42 -8.50
N VAL A 602 -15.09 -11.97 -7.31
CA VAL A 602 -16.10 -10.92 -7.13
C VAL A 602 -15.44 -9.76 -6.37
N GLY A 603 -14.95 -8.75 -7.10
CA GLY A 603 -14.04 -7.71 -6.61
C GLY A 603 -14.53 -6.78 -5.49
N PHE A 604 -15.70 -7.01 -4.90
CA PHE A 604 -16.17 -6.35 -3.67
C PHE A 604 -15.99 -7.21 -2.40
N LEU A 605 -15.53 -8.45 -2.53
CA LEU A 605 -15.29 -9.40 -1.43
C LEU A 605 -13.80 -9.67 -1.19
N GLU A 606 -12.89 -8.86 -1.74
CA GLU A 606 -11.44 -9.04 -1.57
C GLU A 606 -10.98 -8.69 -0.15
N SER A 607 -10.87 -9.70 0.71
CA SER A 607 -10.11 -9.59 1.94
C SER A 607 -8.61 -9.57 1.63
N ALA A 608 -7.96 -8.42 1.83
CA ALA A 608 -6.51 -8.31 1.75
C ALA A 608 -5.87 -9.33 2.71
N SER A 609 -4.96 -10.16 2.21
CA SER A 609 -4.14 -11.00 3.09
C SER A 609 -3.19 -10.10 3.87
N ALA A 610 -3.15 -10.21 5.20
CA ALA A 610 -2.23 -9.46 6.03
C ALA A 610 -0.78 -9.58 5.50
N CYS A 611 0.00 -8.50 5.65
CA CYS A 611 1.35 -8.38 5.08
C CYS A 611 1.39 -8.55 3.55
N ARG A 612 0.47 -7.92 2.82
CA ARG A 612 0.51 -7.81 1.35
C ARG A 612 0.31 -6.37 0.89
N ILE A 613 1.43 -5.69 0.64
CA ILE A 613 1.46 -4.47 -0.17
C ILE A 613 0.95 -4.79 -1.59
N ASN A 614 0.21 -3.88 -2.20
CA ASN A 614 -0.10 -3.92 -3.63
C ASN A 614 1.16 -3.55 -4.44
N PRO A 615 1.75 -4.45 -5.27
CA PRO A 615 3.03 -4.19 -5.92
C PRO A 615 3.03 -2.97 -6.85
N GLY A 616 1.90 -2.66 -7.49
CA GLY A 616 1.76 -1.46 -8.33
C GLY A 616 1.65 -0.18 -7.51
N GLU A 617 1.10 -0.25 -6.30
CA GLU A 617 1.00 0.87 -5.36
C GLU A 617 2.37 1.22 -4.77
N PHE A 618 3.10 0.19 -4.29
CA PHE A 618 4.50 0.33 -3.90
C PHE A 618 5.33 0.94 -5.03
N ALA A 619 5.18 0.41 -6.25
CA ALA A 619 5.96 0.86 -7.39
C ALA A 619 5.67 2.34 -7.72
N MET A 620 4.41 2.78 -7.69
CA MET A 620 4.06 4.20 -7.84
C MET A 620 4.64 5.07 -6.71
N GLN A 621 4.56 4.63 -5.45
CA GLN A 621 5.09 5.37 -4.30
C GLN A 621 6.61 5.49 -4.38
N TYR A 622 7.31 4.36 -4.51
CA TYR A 622 8.77 4.32 -4.46
C TYR A 622 9.38 5.03 -5.68
N ALA A 623 8.72 4.95 -6.85
CA ALA A 623 9.04 5.81 -7.99
C ALA A 623 8.87 7.29 -7.65
N ALA A 624 7.75 7.74 -7.07
CA ALA A 624 7.56 9.15 -6.72
C ALA A 624 8.63 9.66 -5.74
N GLY A 625 8.95 8.88 -4.70
CA GLY A 625 9.99 9.20 -3.73
C GLY A 625 11.40 9.28 -4.34
N LEU A 626 11.77 8.32 -5.19
CA LEU A 626 13.04 8.35 -5.92
C LEU A 626 13.09 9.48 -6.95
N GLN A 627 11.99 9.79 -7.64
CA GLN A 627 11.92 10.90 -8.59
C GLN A 627 12.16 12.24 -7.91
N GLU A 628 11.60 12.47 -6.71
CA GLU A 628 11.84 13.70 -5.95
C GLU A 628 13.25 13.76 -5.37
N LEU A 629 13.78 12.65 -4.82
CA LEU A 629 15.18 12.53 -4.43
C LEU A 629 16.12 12.97 -5.57
N LEU A 630 15.89 12.43 -6.77
CA LEU A 630 16.69 12.65 -7.97
C LEU A 630 16.45 14.01 -8.65
N ALA A 631 15.42 14.77 -8.25
CA ALA A 631 15.15 16.12 -8.75
C ALA A 631 16.07 17.19 -8.12
N ASN A 632 16.83 16.84 -7.08
CA ASN A 632 17.77 17.75 -6.43
C ASN A 632 19.12 17.79 -7.18
N ASP A 633 19.40 18.86 -7.93
CA ASP A 633 20.67 19.05 -8.67
C ASP A 633 21.93 19.04 -7.77
N GLN A 634 21.81 19.25 -6.45
CA GLN A 634 22.92 19.21 -5.49
C GLN A 634 23.19 17.81 -4.91
N LEU A 635 22.44 16.79 -5.35
CA LEU A 635 22.52 15.42 -4.84
C LEU A 635 23.84 14.73 -5.22
N GLY A 636 24.60 14.30 -4.21
CA GLY A 636 25.75 13.40 -4.35
C GLY A 636 25.38 11.93 -4.08
N ASP A 637 26.16 10.99 -4.64
CA ASP A 637 25.88 9.54 -4.51
C ASP A 637 25.91 9.04 -3.06
N ALA A 638 26.74 9.64 -2.19
CA ALA A 638 26.76 9.35 -0.76
C ALA A 638 25.45 9.75 -0.05
N ALA A 639 24.77 10.81 -0.48
CA ALA A 639 23.46 11.19 0.08
C ALA A 639 22.36 10.20 -0.34
N VAL A 640 22.43 9.66 -1.56
CA VAL A 640 21.53 8.58 -2.02
C VAL A 640 21.76 7.30 -1.24
N LEU A 641 23.02 6.87 -1.06
CA LEU A 641 23.35 5.70 -0.26
C LEU A 641 22.83 5.85 1.19
N ARG A 642 22.99 7.03 1.82
CA ARG A 642 22.43 7.27 3.16
C ARG A 642 20.90 7.20 3.17
N ALA A 643 20.22 7.82 2.21
CA ALA A 643 18.76 7.76 2.11
C ALA A 643 18.28 6.31 1.98
N SER A 644 18.97 5.50 1.17
CA SER A 644 18.70 4.07 1.03
C SER A 644 19.03 3.26 2.29
N GLN A 645 20.14 3.54 2.97
CA GLN A 645 20.49 2.89 4.24
C GLN A 645 19.48 3.19 5.34
N ASP A 646 18.99 4.42 5.42
CA ASP A 646 17.97 4.82 6.39
C ASP A 646 16.61 4.18 6.02
N TYR A 647 16.22 4.17 4.74
CA TYR A 647 15.04 3.45 4.25
C TYR A 647 15.09 1.94 4.58
N VAL A 648 16.22 1.27 4.28
CA VAL A 648 16.45 -0.14 4.63
C VAL A 648 16.40 -0.40 6.13
N ARG A 649 16.88 0.54 6.96
CA ARG A 649 16.85 0.40 8.43
C ARG A 649 15.42 0.41 8.99
N GLU A 650 14.54 1.26 8.44
CA GLU A 650 13.13 1.30 8.83
C GLU A 650 12.37 0.06 8.35
N VAL A 651 12.54 -0.36 7.08
CA VAL A 651 11.91 -1.57 6.54
C VAL A 651 12.34 -2.83 7.32
N VAL A 652 13.62 -2.96 7.68
CA VAL A 652 14.06 -4.09 8.53
C VAL A 652 13.47 -4.01 9.94
N ALA A 653 13.28 -2.82 10.51
CA ALA A 653 12.60 -2.68 11.79
C ALA A 653 11.12 -3.11 11.70
N HIS A 654 10.41 -2.73 10.63
CA HIS A 654 9.02 -3.14 10.35
C HIS A 654 8.88 -4.67 10.33
N GLU A 655 9.70 -5.36 9.53
CA GLU A 655 9.63 -6.83 9.42
C GLU A 655 10.04 -7.55 10.71
N VAL A 656 11.04 -7.03 11.43
CA VAL A 656 11.39 -7.56 12.76
C VAL A 656 10.25 -7.34 13.75
N GLY A 657 9.49 -6.25 13.63
CA GLY A 657 8.26 -6.02 14.40
C GLY A 657 7.20 -7.09 14.16
N HIS A 658 7.01 -7.52 12.91
CA HIS A 658 6.16 -8.67 12.59
C HIS A 658 6.68 -9.98 13.18
N VAL A 659 7.99 -10.24 13.13
CA VAL A 659 8.60 -11.43 13.75
C VAL A 659 8.40 -11.43 15.28
N LEU A 660 8.52 -10.26 15.92
CA LEU A 660 8.19 -10.04 17.33
C LEU A 660 6.68 -10.14 17.64
N GLY A 661 5.85 -10.29 16.61
CA GLY A 661 4.42 -10.57 16.69
C GLY A 661 3.49 -9.39 16.41
N LEU A 662 3.97 -8.20 16.08
CA LEU A 662 3.14 -7.00 15.90
C LEU A 662 2.36 -7.00 14.59
N ARG A 663 1.12 -6.49 14.62
CA ARG A 663 0.32 -6.15 13.43
C ARG A 663 0.71 -4.80 12.85
N HIS A 664 0.38 -4.56 11.59
CA HIS A 664 0.44 -3.23 10.98
C HIS A 664 -0.30 -2.17 11.80
N ASN A 665 0.25 -0.97 11.86
CA ASN A 665 -0.39 0.25 12.33
C ASN A 665 -0.38 1.35 11.23
N PHE A 666 -1.33 1.29 10.31
CA PHE A 666 -1.66 2.32 9.30
C PHE A 666 -2.39 3.54 9.89
N ALA A 667 -2.17 3.83 11.17
CA ALA A 667 -2.66 5.02 11.88
C ALA A 667 -1.53 5.70 12.68
N GLY A 668 -0.28 5.35 12.39
CA GLY A 668 0.91 5.98 12.95
C GLY A 668 1.13 7.39 12.39
N SER A 669 0.79 7.64 11.13
CA SER A 669 0.90 8.94 10.45
C SER A 669 0.04 10.01 11.12
N LEU A 670 -1.10 9.59 11.68
CA LEU A 670 -1.99 10.39 12.53
C LEU A 670 -1.36 10.84 13.87
N GLY A 671 -0.24 10.24 14.24
CA GLY A 671 0.62 10.62 15.37
C GLY A 671 1.88 11.40 14.99
N SER A 672 2.05 11.79 13.72
CA SER A 672 3.09 12.74 13.29
C SER A 672 2.97 14.08 14.07
N ASP A 673 4.10 14.73 14.34
CA ASP A 673 4.12 16.13 14.79
C ASP A 673 4.63 17.10 13.71
N LEU A 674 5.11 16.56 12.58
CA LEU A 674 5.64 17.30 11.44
C LEU A 674 4.56 17.54 10.38
N THR A 675 4.57 18.74 9.80
CA THR A 675 3.80 19.04 8.58
C THR A 675 4.53 18.57 7.31
N HIS A 676 3.81 18.44 6.19
CA HIS A 676 4.39 18.04 4.90
C HIS A 676 5.56 18.95 4.51
N ARG A 677 5.40 20.26 4.71
CA ARG A 677 6.42 21.28 4.46
C ARG A 677 7.64 21.11 5.37
N GLU A 678 7.47 20.76 6.64
CA GLU A 678 8.59 20.50 7.53
C GLU A 678 9.34 19.20 7.19
N LEU A 679 8.65 18.16 6.73
CA LEU A 679 9.32 16.94 6.20
C LEU A 679 10.11 17.26 4.92
N ASP A 680 9.53 18.07 4.04
CA ASP A 680 10.17 18.65 2.86
C ASP A 680 11.44 19.46 3.21
N ASP A 681 11.37 20.33 4.23
CA ASP A 681 12.48 21.15 4.71
C ASP A 681 13.55 20.31 5.42
N TRP A 682 13.15 19.30 6.20
CA TRP A 682 14.07 18.30 6.74
C TRP A 682 14.78 17.51 5.63
N PHE A 683 14.05 17.06 4.61
CA PHE A 683 14.64 16.24 3.55
C PHE A 683 15.66 17.04 2.73
N ARG A 684 15.38 18.33 2.47
CA ARG A 684 16.36 19.27 1.91
C ARG A 684 17.59 19.44 2.81
N ALA A 685 17.41 19.57 4.12
CA ALA A 685 18.49 19.68 5.10
C ALA A 685 19.35 18.39 5.19
N TYR A 686 18.69 17.23 5.18
CA TYR A 686 19.27 15.88 5.23
C TYR A 686 20.12 15.57 3.98
N LEU A 687 19.61 15.85 2.78
CA LEU A 687 20.35 15.66 1.54
C LEU A 687 21.57 16.60 1.45
N ALA A 688 21.46 17.79 2.02
CA ALA A 688 22.57 18.76 2.15
C ALA A 688 23.50 18.53 3.36
N ASP A 689 23.27 17.46 4.13
CA ASP A 689 24.08 17.03 5.30
C ASP A 689 24.25 18.10 6.39
N ARG A 690 23.25 18.97 6.58
CA ARG A 690 23.33 20.14 7.47
C ARG A 690 21.97 20.57 8.01
N GLY A 691 21.91 20.96 9.29
CA GLY A 691 20.73 21.58 9.89
C GLY A 691 19.62 20.62 10.36
N THR A 692 19.78 19.31 10.20
CA THR A 692 18.79 18.29 10.61
C THR A 692 18.50 18.25 12.11
N GLY A 693 19.40 18.78 12.96
CA GLY A 693 19.20 18.82 14.43
C GLY A 693 18.00 19.65 14.90
N ALA A 694 17.44 20.53 14.05
CA ALA A 694 16.18 21.23 14.34
C ALA A 694 14.94 20.29 14.35
N PHE A 695 15.10 19.07 13.82
CA PHE A 695 14.04 18.06 13.71
C PHE A 695 14.26 16.87 14.66
N SER A 696 15.27 16.92 15.53
CA SER A 696 15.47 15.90 16.56
C SER A 696 14.30 15.86 17.54
N ASN A 697 13.91 14.67 17.99
CA ASN A 697 12.71 14.35 18.77
C ASN A 697 11.35 14.60 18.07
N ARG A 698 11.31 15.20 16.86
CA ARG A 698 10.09 15.28 16.03
C ARG A 698 9.70 13.89 15.48
N LEU A 699 8.47 13.74 15.01
CA LEU A 699 7.90 12.47 14.53
C LEU A 699 7.27 12.63 13.14
N SER A 700 7.58 11.72 12.21
CA SER A 700 6.87 11.55 10.93
C SER A 700 5.71 10.55 11.03
N SER A 701 5.85 9.57 11.92
CA SER A 701 4.83 8.61 12.33
C SER A 701 5.09 8.20 13.78
N ALA A 702 4.06 7.71 14.46
CA ALA A 702 4.16 7.16 15.82
C ALA A 702 4.56 5.67 15.87
N SER A 703 4.64 4.97 14.73
CA SER A 703 5.00 3.55 14.67
C SER A 703 5.90 3.20 13.48
N THR A 704 6.74 2.17 13.63
CA THR A 704 7.43 1.52 12.49
C THR A 704 6.54 0.55 11.74
N MET A 705 5.42 0.11 12.31
CA MET A 705 4.52 -0.90 11.72
C MET A 705 3.62 -0.33 10.61
N GLU A 706 3.98 0.80 10.02
CA GLU A 706 3.22 1.53 9.01
C GLU A 706 3.88 1.40 7.63
N TYR A 707 3.10 1.58 6.56
CA TYR A 707 3.66 1.77 5.22
C TYR A 707 3.87 3.27 4.99
N ASN A 708 4.95 3.79 5.59
CA ASN A 708 5.37 5.18 5.47
C ASN A 708 5.70 5.57 4.01
N ASP A 709 5.60 6.87 3.68
CA ASP A 709 6.19 7.39 2.44
C ASP A 709 7.73 7.35 2.48
N PHE A 710 8.39 7.44 1.32
CA PHE A 710 9.85 7.36 1.19
C PHE A 710 10.62 8.36 2.07
N LYS A 711 10.12 9.59 2.26
CA LYS A 711 10.72 10.59 3.14
C LYS A 711 10.46 10.25 4.60
N ALA A 712 9.26 9.79 4.94
CA ALA A 712 8.86 9.42 6.29
C ALA A 712 9.63 8.17 6.81
N SER A 713 9.80 7.13 5.97
CA SER A 713 10.68 5.99 6.24
C SER A 713 12.14 6.43 6.40
N ALA A 714 12.66 7.27 5.49
CA ALA A 714 14.02 7.79 5.59
C ALA A 714 14.22 8.66 6.86
N PHE A 715 13.18 9.38 7.30
CA PHE A 715 13.17 10.15 8.56
C PHE A 715 13.25 9.23 9.78
N ILE A 716 12.44 8.16 9.81
CA ILE A 716 12.47 7.16 10.88
C ILE A 716 13.82 6.44 10.90
N GLY A 717 14.34 6.00 9.76
CA GLY A 717 15.67 5.39 9.64
C GLY A 717 16.80 6.32 10.09
N TRP A 718 16.71 7.61 9.76
CA TRP A 718 17.62 8.64 10.28
C TRP A 718 17.53 8.74 11.81
N LYS A 719 16.33 8.82 12.39
CA LYS A 719 16.12 8.83 13.85
C LYS A 719 16.68 7.56 14.52
N MET A 720 16.47 6.39 13.94
CA MET A 720 17.06 5.15 14.44
C MET A 720 18.59 5.22 14.47
N ARG A 721 19.21 5.86 13.48
CA ARG A 721 20.67 6.02 13.39
C ARG A 721 21.23 7.15 14.27
N THR A 722 20.46 8.20 14.59
CA THR A 722 20.98 9.40 15.30
C THR A 722 20.36 9.70 16.67
N GLU A 723 19.24 9.06 17.03
CA GLU A 723 18.60 9.16 18.34
C GLU A 723 18.60 7.80 19.06
N THR A 724 18.37 7.79 20.36
CA THR A 724 18.32 6.58 21.21
C THR A 724 16.90 6.11 21.53
N ASN A 725 15.88 6.94 21.28
CA ASN A 725 14.48 6.63 21.54
C ASN A 725 13.90 5.66 20.49
N ALA A 726 12.79 5.01 20.84
CA ALA A 726 11.87 4.37 19.89
C ALA A 726 10.60 5.21 19.73
N LEU A 727 9.84 4.96 18.66
CA LEU A 727 8.59 5.66 18.39
C LEU A 727 7.52 5.30 19.45
N PRO A 728 6.60 6.22 19.81
CA PRO A 728 5.75 6.06 20.99
C PRO A 728 4.80 4.85 20.95
N HIS A 729 4.25 4.51 19.78
CA HIS A 729 3.37 3.35 19.63
C HIS A 729 4.14 2.04 19.74
N ASP A 730 5.30 1.94 19.11
CA ASP A 730 6.18 0.77 19.17
C ASP A 730 6.57 0.42 20.61
N VAL A 731 6.92 1.44 21.41
CA VAL A 731 7.15 1.30 22.86
C VAL A 731 5.90 0.76 23.54
N ALA A 732 4.75 1.43 23.39
CA ALA A 732 3.52 1.05 24.09
C ALA A 732 3.01 -0.34 23.69
N ALA A 733 3.14 -0.74 22.41
CA ALA A 733 2.72 -2.04 21.90
C ALA A 733 3.61 -3.18 22.43
N ILE A 734 4.93 -3.01 22.45
CA ILE A 734 5.85 -3.97 23.08
C ILE A 734 5.61 -4.06 24.59
N GLN A 735 5.42 -2.92 25.27
CA GLN A 735 5.19 -2.88 26.71
C GLN A 735 3.84 -3.53 27.09
N TRP A 736 2.78 -3.29 26.31
CA TRP A 736 1.51 -3.99 26.44
C TRP A 736 1.63 -5.49 26.14
N GLY A 737 2.30 -5.87 25.04
CA GLY A 737 2.35 -7.25 24.56
C GLY A 737 3.21 -8.19 25.40
N TYR A 738 4.38 -7.72 25.85
CA TYR A 738 5.35 -8.53 26.59
C TYR A 738 5.32 -8.31 28.11
N PHE A 739 4.82 -7.17 28.61
CA PHE A 739 4.84 -6.82 30.03
C PHE A 739 3.47 -6.38 30.62
N ASP A 740 2.37 -6.52 29.87
CA ASP A 740 0.98 -6.15 30.25
C ASP A 740 0.78 -4.68 30.70
N ALA A 741 1.65 -3.77 30.26
CA ALA A 741 1.47 -2.34 30.49
C ALA A 741 0.19 -1.81 29.82
N LYS A 742 -0.56 -0.96 30.52
CA LYS A 742 -1.84 -0.40 30.03
C LYS A 742 -1.71 0.93 29.29
N GLU A 743 -0.48 1.41 29.09
CA GLU A 743 -0.16 2.68 28.42
C GLU A 743 -0.86 2.84 27.06
N ALA A 744 -1.00 1.78 26.27
CA ALA A 744 -1.67 1.81 24.97
C ALA A 744 -3.16 2.15 25.06
N SER A 745 -3.90 1.54 26.00
CA SER A 745 -5.33 1.78 26.21
C SER A 745 -5.61 3.01 27.08
N GLU A 746 -4.80 3.28 28.09
CA GLU A 746 -4.90 4.48 28.95
C GLU A 746 -4.68 5.77 28.16
N LYS A 747 -3.67 5.80 27.26
CA LYS A 747 -3.42 6.95 26.37
C LYS A 747 -4.28 6.92 25.10
N LYS A 748 -5.14 5.91 24.93
CA LYS A 748 -5.96 5.66 23.74
C LYS A 748 -5.18 5.80 22.43
N LEU A 749 -4.02 5.13 22.31
CA LEU A 749 -3.13 5.34 21.17
C LEU A 749 -3.81 4.93 19.85
N LEU A 750 -3.58 5.70 18.78
CA LEU A 750 -4.18 5.44 17.47
C LEU A 750 -3.60 4.15 16.87
N PHE A 751 -4.50 3.26 16.47
CA PHE A 751 -4.16 1.98 15.87
C PHE A 751 -5.18 1.58 14.79
N GLY A 752 -4.69 1.40 13.56
CA GLY A 752 -5.47 0.91 12.42
C GLY A 752 -4.66 -0.13 11.66
N THR A 753 -5.27 -1.24 11.24
CA THR A 753 -4.55 -2.37 10.61
C THR A 753 -5.21 -2.73 9.27
N ASP A 754 -4.90 -3.88 8.67
CA ASP A 754 -5.41 -4.28 7.34
C ASP A 754 -6.94 -4.21 7.19
N GLY A 755 -7.68 -4.50 8.27
CA GLY A 755 -9.14 -4.37 8.31
C GLY A 755 -9.67 -2.99 8.72
N GLY A 756 -8.78 -2.05 9.04
CA GLY A 756 -9.10 -0.67 9.44
C GLY A 756 -9.10 0.31 8.27
N SER A 757 -8.24 0.11 7.27
CA SER A 757 -8.20 0.94 6.06
C SER A 757 -9.45 0.79 5.17
N ALA A 758 -10.19 -0.31 5.32
CA ALA A 758 -11.52 -0.50 4.74
C ALA A 758 -12.65 0.19 5.53
N VAL A 759 -12.36 0.81 6.69
CA VAL A 759 -13.34 1.33 7.66
C VAL A 759 -13.17 2.82 7.93
N TRP A 760 -11.93 3.33 7.95
CA TRP A 760 -11.59 4.73 8.21
C TRP A 760 -10.77 5.31 7.07
N GLY A 761 -11.17 6.49 6.57
CA GLY A 761 -10.50 7.15 5.44
C GLY A 761 -9.19 7.86 5.80
N ASP A 762 -8.86 7.93 7.10
CA ASP A 762 -7.60 8.43 7.64
C ASP A 762 -6.70 7.28 8.16
N VAL A 763 -6.96 6.04 7.75
CA VAL A 763 -6.14 4.86 8.03
C VAL A 763 -5.63 4.33 6.70
N LEU A 764 -4.52 4.87 6.20
CA LEU A 764 -4.10 4.72 4.80
C LEU A 764 -2.69 4.11 4.68
N THR A 765 -2.41 3.58 3.50
CA THR A 765 -1.08 3.13 3.09
C THR A 765 -0.38 4.24 2.31
N PHE A 766 0.91 4.44 2.56
CA PHE A 766 1.76 5.44 1.88
C PHE A 766 1.27 6.89 2.01
N ASP A 767 0.58 7.20 3.11
CA ASP A 767 0.17 8.55 3.46
C ASP A 767 1.20 9.23 4.38
N TYR A 768 0.91 10.48 4.75
CA TYR A 768 1.74 11.23 5.65
C TYR A 768 0.96 12.34 6.38
N GLY A 769 1.33 12.55 7.65
CA GLY A 769 0.82 13.64 8.46
C GLY A 769 -0.62 13.46 8.94
N VAL A 770 -1.04 14.34 9.85
CA VAL A 770 -2.21 14.06 10.71
C VAL A 770 -3.56 14.53 10.15
N GLU A 771 -3.62 14.93 8.87
CA GLU A 771 -4.74 15.64 8.23
C GLU A 771 -4.91 15.19 6.76
N PRO A 772 -5.82 14.24 6.46
CA PRO A 772 -5.88 13.57 5.16
C PRO A 772 -6.30 14.50 4.00
N VAL A 773 -7.13 15.52 4.24
CA VAL A 773 -7.49 16.52 3.22
C VAL A 773 -6.27 17.37 2.86
N VAL A 774 -5.44 17.71 3.86
CA VAL A 774 -4.21 18.48 3.68
C VAL A 774 -3.15 17.62 2.97
N GLY A 775 -3.05 16.33 3.28
CA GLY A 775 -2.14 15.40 2.60
C GLY A 775 -2.52 15.10 1.15
N ALA A 776 -3.81 14.99 0.84
CA ALA A 776 -4.29 14.89 -0.55
C ALA A 776 -3.93 16.15 -1.36
N TYR A 777 -4.10 17.35 -0.80
CA TYR A 777 -3.65 18.61 -1.45
C TYR A 777 -2.11 18.67 -1.59
N GLY A 778 -1.36 18.23 -0.57
CA GLY A 778 0.10 18.13 -0.63
C GLY A 778 0.58 17.21 -1.76
N SER A 779 -0.10 16.06 -1.93
CA SER A 779 0.14 15.10 -3.01
C SER A 779 -0.15 15.70 -4.38
N LEU A 780 -1.32 16.34 -4.55
CA LEU A 780 -1.71 17.06 -5.77
C LEU A 780 -0.64 18.10 -6.16
N SER A 781 -0.22 18.92 -5.19
CA SER A 781 0.82 19.94 -5.35
C SER A 781 2.17 19.34 -5.74
N ALA A 782 2.55 18.18 -5.18
CA ALA A 782 3.76 17.46 -5.59
C ALA A 782 3.66 16.91 -7.02
N ARG A 783 2.54 16.29 -7.42
CA ARG A 783 2.34 15.76 -8.78
C ARG A 783 2.42 16.86 -9.84
N LEU A 784 1.73 17.98 -9.63
CA LEU A 784 1.77 19.11 -10.57
C LEU A 784 3.19 19.70 -10.71
N ARG A 785 3.93 19.84 -9.61
CA ARG A 785 5.33 20.31 -9.65
C ARG A 785 6.27 19.33 -10.35
N ASN A 786 6.06 18.03 -10.20
CA ASN A 786 6.94 16.99 -10.73
C ASN A 786 6.59 16.51 -12.16
N LEU A 787 5.46 16.96 -12.72
CA LEU A 787 4.98 16.55 -14.04
C LEU A 787 6.01 16.71 -15.19
N PRO A 788 6.80 17.81 -15.29
CA PRO A 788 7.85 17.92 -16.31
C PRO A 788 8.97 16.89 -16.17
N ASN A 789 9.33 16.51 -14.93
CA ASN A 789 10.37 15.53 -14.67
C ASN A 789 9.96 14.13 -15.15
N SER A 790 8.69 13.75 -14.93
CA SER A 790 8.16 12.47 -15.41
C SER A 790 8.22 12.37 -16.95
N VAL A 791 7.97 13.47 -17.68
CA VAL A 791 8.14 13.49 -19.15
C VAL A 791 9.59 13.17 -19.54
N VAL A 792 10.60 13.73 -18.87
CA VAL A 792 12.00 13.45 -19.20
C VAL A 792 12.37 11.98 -18.93
N GLU A 793 11.93 11.40 -17.81
CA GLU A 793 12.22 10.00 -17.49
C GLU A 793 11.58 9.00 -18.47
N GLU A 794 10.39 9.30 -19.02
CA GLU A 794 9.76 8.50 -20.08
C GLU A 794 10.63 8.42 -21.35
N PHE A 795 11.20 9.55 -21.79
CA PHE A 795 12.14 9.57 -22.90
C PHE A 795 13.46 8.87 -22.57
N ILE A 796 13.95 8.95 -21.33
CA ILE A 796 15.14 8.19 -20.92
C ILE A 796 14.88 6.68 -20.96
N ARG A 797 13.73 6.20 -20.46
CA ARG A 797 13.38 4.77 -20.48
C ARG A 797 13.42 4.20 -21.90
N ALA A 798 12.83 4.90 -22.86
CA ALA A 798 12.89 4.53 -24.27
C ALA A 798 14.31 4.59 -24.86
N ARG A 799 15.08 5.62 -24.51
CA ARG A 799 16.41 5.88 -25.09
C ARG A 799 17.49 4.90 -24.63
N ALA A 800 17.39 4.45 -23.38
CA ALA A 800 18.36 3.56 -22.74
C ALA A 800 17.66 2.66 -21.70
N PRO A 801 16.88 1.66 -22.14
CA PRO A 801 16.31 0.60 -21.32
C PRO A 801 17.37 -0.43 -20.86
N ARG A 802 16.98 -1.35 -19.96
CA ARG A 802 17.92 -2.32 -19.33
C ARG A 802 18.45 -3.34 -20.34
N ASP A 803 17.58 -3.84 -21.22
CA ASP A 803 17.99 -4.62 -22.38
C ASP A 803 17.98 -3.73 -23.64
N PRO A 804 19.06 -3.67 -24.43
CA PRO A 804 19.09 -2.87 -25.66
C PRO A 804 18.02 -3.22 -26.70
N ARG A 805 17.36 -4.39 -26.59
CA ARG A 805 16.23 -4.81 -27.44
C ARG A 805 14.94 -4.05 -27.16
N ASP A 806 14.76 -3.53 -25.95
CA ASP A 806 13.54 -2.83 -25.52
C ASP A 806 13.55 -1.34 -25.94
N ARG A 807 14.50 -0.94 -26.80
CA ARG A 807 14.70 0.46 -27.22
C ARG A 807 13.57 0.93 -28.13
N VAL A 808 12.75 1.83 -27.61
CA VAL A 808 11.69 2.51 -28.36
C VAL A 808 12.26 3.77 -29.02
N PRO A 809 12.09 4.00 -30.33
CA PRO A 809 12.43 5.26 -30.98
C PRO A 809 11.73 6.45 -30.28
N LEU A 810 12.39 7.61 -30.16
CA LEU A 810 11.87 8.71 -29.33
C LEU A 810 10.60 9.35 -29.93
N GLU A 811 10.41 9.17 -31.23
CA GLU A 811 9.20 9.50 -31.98
C GLU A 811 8.01 8.61 -31.56
N GLN A 812 8.29 7.41 -31.05
CA GLN A 812 7.33 6.37 -30.68
C GLN A 812 7.07 6.26 -29.16
N VAL A 813 7.82 6.96 -28.31
CA VAL A 813 7.56 7.07 -26.85
C VAL A 813 6.08 7.39 -26.62
N ASN A 814 5.38 6.64 -25.76
CA ASN A 814 4.00 6.96 -25.41
C ASN A 814 3.96 7.93 -24.21
N LEU A 815 3.18 9.00 -24.29
CA LEU A 815 3.05 9.99 -23.21
C LEU A 815 1.57 10.09 -22.79
N ALA A 816 1.22 9.36 -21.72
CA ALA A 816 -0.17 9.20 -21.29
C ALA A 816 -0.69 10.41 -20.47
N ALA A 817 -1.05 11.51 -21.14
CA ALA A 817 -1.58 12.73 -20.52
C ALA A 817 -2.80 12.45 -19.61
N ASN A 818 -3.72 11.61 -20.11
CA ASN A 818 -4.88 11.13 -19.37
C ASN A 818 -4.53 10.48 -18.03
N GLY A 819 -3.48 9.64 -17.99
CA GLY A 819 -3.05 8.94 -16.78
C GLY A 819 -2.52 9.89 -15.70
N ALA A 820 -1.76 10.91 -16.09
CA ALA A 820 -1.30 11.95 -15.17
C ALA A 820 -2.47 12.82 -14.66
N ALA A 821 -3.40 13.20 -15.54
CA ALA A 821 -4.60 13.95 -15.18
C ALA A 821 -5.52 13.14 -14.24
N LEU A 822 -5.59 11.82 -14.42
CA LEU A 822 -6.34 10.90 -13.57
C LEU A 822 -5.79 10.82 -12.15
N LEU A 823 -4.46 10.85 -11.96
CA LEU A 823 -3.85 10.88 -10.63
C LEU A 823 -4.19 12.18 -9.88
N VAL A 824 -4.08 13.33 -10.56
CA VAL A 824 -4.45 14.64 -9.98
C VAL A 824 -5.95 14.69 -9.65
N ALA A 825 -6.82 14.19 -10.54
CA ALA A 825 -8.25 14.08 -10.28
C ALA A 825 -8.57 13.10 -9.13
N ASN A 826 -7.77 12.06 -8.92
CA ASN A 826 -7.92 11.18 -7.76
C ASN A 826 -7.56 11.89 -6.45
N ASP A 827 -6.52 12.73 -6.40
CA ASP A 827 -6.23 13.54 -5.20
C ASP A 827 -7.39 14.50 -4.88
N VAL A 828 -8.03 15.09 -5.91
CA VAL A 828 -9.26 15.88 -5.76
C VAL A 828 -10.41 15.02 -5.20
N ALA A 829 -10.57 13.79 -5.69
CA ALA A 829 -11.58 12.85 -5.18
C ALA A 829 -11.34 12.47 -3.71
N SER A 830 -10.08 12.32 -3.30
CA SER A 830 -9.67 12.06 -1.91
C SER A 830 -9.89 13.24 -0.97
N MET A 831 -9.94 14.48 -1.48
CA MET A 831 -10.41 15.64 -0.71
C MET A 831 -11.95 15.69 -0.66
N LEU A 832 -12.61 15.42 -1.78
CA LEU A 832 -14.07 15.45 -1.90
C LEU A 832 -14.78 14.35 -1.09
N SER A 833 -14.17 13.18 -0.90
CA SER A 833 -14.75 12.06 -0.15
C SER A 833 -15.08 12.41 1.30
N TRP A 834 -14.39 13.39 1.90
CA TRP A 834 -14.64 13.87 3.25
C TRP A 834 -15.91 14.71 3.41
N PHE A 835 -16.56 15.14 2.31
CA PHE A 835 -17.88 15.77 2.36
C PHE A 835 -19.02 14.76 2.52
N ARG A 836 -18.72 13.45 2.48
CA ARG A 836 -19.70 12.37 2.61
C ARG A 836 -19.99 12.02 4.07
N ALA A 837 -21.27 11.93 4.45
CA ALA A 837 -21.68 11.65 5.84
C ALA A 837 -21.18 10.31 6.38
N SER A 838 -20.98 9.32 5.51
CA SER A 838 -20.41 8.01 5.86
C SER A 838 -18.88 7.94 5.82
N ALA A 839 -18.17 9.06 5.62
CA ALA A 839 -16.71 9.10 5.73
C ALA A 839 -16.31 9.14 7.21
N ARG A 840 -15.50 8.18 7.65
CA ARG A 840 -15.09 8.02 9.06
C ARG A 840 -13.60 8.36 9.21
N SER A 841 -13.28 9.03 10.31
CA SER A 841 -11.90 9.31 10.73
C SER A 841 -11.65 8.70 12.11
N LEU A 842 -10.68 7.79 12.22
CA LEU A 842 -10.23 7.20 13.46
C LEU A 842 -9.74 8.28 14.44
N LYS A 843 -9.02 9.31 13.97
CA LYS A 843 -8.53 10.42 14.80
C LYS A 843 -9.66 11.29 15.39
N VAL A 844 -10.82 11.35 14.75
CA VAL A 844 -12.02 11.99 15.30
C VAL A 844 -12.81 11.03 16.18
N GLU A 845 -13.06 9.81 15.71
CA GLU A 845 -13.84 8.79 16.44
C GLU A 845 -13.19 8.34 17.76
N ASN A 846 -11.86 8.30 17.84
CA ASN A 846 -11.13 7.91 19.05
C ASN A 846 -11.27 8.90 20.23
N ARG A 847 -11.86 10.08 19.98
CA ARG A 847 -12.23 11.05 21.02
C ARG A 847 -13.51 10.65 21.76
N PHE A 848 -14.32 9.78 21.17
CA PHE A 848 -15.58 9.30 21.74
C PHE A 848 -15.37 7.98 22.51
N GLU A 849 -16.11 7.85 23.62
CA GLU A 849 -16.05 6.67 24.49
C GLU A 849 -16.51 5.40 23.77
N PHE A 850 -17.69 5.46 23.14
CA PHE A 850 -18.25 4.41 22.28
C PHE A 850 -18.54 4.95 20.87
N ILE A 851 -18.80 4.06 19.92
CA ILE A 851 -19.21 4.38 18.54
C ILE A 851 -20.51 3.62 18.24
N GLY A 852 -21.60 4.32 18.03
CA GLY A 852 -22.90 3.73 17.69
C GLY A 852 -23.93 4.75 17.18
N GLU A 853 -25.19 4.36 17.10
CA GLU A 853 -26.28 5.26 16.67
C GLU A 853 -26.50 6.41 17.67
N LEU A 854 -26.43 6.10 18.97
CA LEU A 854 -26.68 7.04 20.09
C LEU A 854 -25.78 8.28 20.12
N ASN A 855 -24.66 8.28 19.40
CA ASN A 855 -23.76 9.45 19.26
C ASN A 855 -23.41 9.77 17.80
N GLN A 856 -24.22 9.32 16.83
CA GLN A 856 -23.98 9.55 15.40
C GLN A 856 -23.92 11.04 15.06
N LYS A 857 -24.85 11.84 15.57
CA LYS A 857 -24.94 13.28 15.26
C LYS A 857 -23.76 14.08 15.84
N GLU A 858 -23.25 13.68 16.99
CA GLU A 858 -22.08 14.27 17.63
C GLU A 858 -20.80 13.94 16.84
N ARG A 859 -20.69 12.70 16.33
CA ARG A 859 -19.58 12.33 15.41
C ARG A 859 -19.66 13.09 14.10
N ALA A 860 -20.84 13.20 13.47
CA ALA A 860 -21.02 13.97 12.24
C ALA A 860 -20.60 15.44 12.41
N LYS A 861 -21.01 16.10 13.50
CA LYS A 861 -20.53 17.45 13.88
C LYS A 861 -19.02 17.52 14.03
N ALA A 862 -18.39 16.51 14.65
CA ALA A 862 -16.94 16.47 14.83
C ALA A 862 -16.18 16.24 13.51
N HIS A 863 -16.70 15.40 12.61
CA HIS A 863 -16.15 15.21 11.26
C HIS A 863 -16.31 16.48 10.41
N TRP A 864 -17.49 17.11 10.42
CA TRP A 864 -17.74 18.38 9.71
C TRP A 864 -16.82 19.50 10.19
N LYS A 865 -16.64 19.63 11.50
CA LYS A 865 -15.65 20.57 12.08
C LYS A 865 -14.22 20.23 11.63
N SER A 866 -13.83 18.97 11.65
CA SER A 866 -12.48 18.55 11.25
C SER A 866 -12.22 18.74 9.74
N LEU A 867 -13.24 18.66 8.89
CA LEU A 867 -13.17 19.04 7.48
C LEU A 867 -12.99 20.56 7.33
N ALA A 868 -13.75 21.35 8.10
CA ALA A 868 -13.68 22.80 8.07
C ALA A 868 -12.30 23.34 8.48
N GLU A 869 -11.74 22.84 9.59
CA GLU A 869 -10.40 23.22 10.07
C GLU A 869 -9.31 22.91 9.03
N GLN A 870 -9.40 21.78 8.31
CA GLN A 870 -8.48 21.45 7.22
C GLN A 870 -8.69 22.32 5.98
N MET A 871 -9.95 22.62 5.61
CA MET A 871 -10.25 23.45 4.44
C MET A 871 -9.85 24.92 4.65
N GLU A 872 -9.93 25.43 5.87
CA GLU A 872 -9.40 26.74 6.24
C GLU A 872 -7.87 26.76 6.19
N LYS A 873 -7.19 25.72 6.71
CA LYS A 873 -5.73 25.55 6.57
C LYS A 873 -5.24 25.53 5.12
N LEU A 874 -6.04 25.06 4.17
CA LEU A 874 -5.70 25.09 2.74
C LEU A 874 -5.96 26.43 2.05
N GLY A 875 -6.36 27.47 2.80
CA GLY A 875 -6.69 28.80 2.27
C GLY A 875 -8.09 28.89 1.64
N GLY A 876 -9.00 28.00 2.05
CA GLY A 876 -10.38 27.92 1.58
C GLY A 876 -10.59 27.00 0.38
N ILE A 877 -11.85 26.63 0.16
CA ILE A 877 -12.25 25.62 -0.83
C ILE A 877 -11.89 25.99 -2.27
N ASP A 878 -11.94 27.28 -2.58
CA ASP A 878 -11.50 27.86 -3.85
C ASP A 878 -10.03 27.56 -4.15
N ARG A 879 -9.16 27.64 -3.14
CA ARG A 879 -7.73 27.31 -3.27
C ARG A 879 -7.50 25.80 -3.33
N ALA A 880 -8.21 25.04 -2.49
CA ALA A 880 -8.04 23.59 -2.36
C ALA A 880 -8.50 22.82 -3.62
N LEU A 881 -9.64 23.19 -4.21
CA LEU A 881 -10.32 22.39 -5.24
C LEU A 881 -10.36 23.04 -6.63
N PHE A 882 -10.10 24.35 -6.77
CA PHE A 882 -10.32 25.07 -8.03
C PHE A 882 -9.13 25.90 -8.53
N ALA A 883 -8.30 26.49 -7.67
CA ALA A 883 -7.26 27.44 -8.07
C ALA A 883 -6.12 26.86 -8.93
N PHE A 884 -5.91 25.54 -8.87
CA PHE A 884 -4.92 24.87 -9.72
C PHE A 884 -5.43 24.59 -11.15
N LEU A 885 -6.75 24.68 -11.41
CA LEU A 885 -7.35 24.33 -12.70
C LEU A 885 -6.99 25.35 -13.80
N PRO A 886 -6.88 24.93 -15.08
CA PRO A 886 -6.68 25.82 -16.22
C PRO A 886 -8.00 26.55 -16.62
N LEU A 887 -8.72 27.07 -15.63
CA LEU A 887 -10.02 27.75 -15.75
C LEU A 887 -9.94 29.17 -15.16
N ASP A 888 -10.73 30.08 -15.71
CA ASP A 888 -10.74 31.50 -15.30
C ASP A 888 -11.94 31.81 -14.40
N LEU A 889 -12.00 31.06 -13.28
CA LEU A 889 -12.99 31.21 -12.22
C LEU A 889 -12.65 32.42 -11.32
N LYS A 890 -13.69 33.07 -10.77
CA LYS A 890 -13.55 34.19 -9.82
C LYS A 890 -13.42 33.66 -8.39
N LEU A 891 -12.18 33.31 -8.03
CA LEU A 891 -11.85 32.59 -6.79
C LEU A 891 -11.42 33.52 -5.64
N GLU A 892 -11.93 33.25 -4.44
CA GLU A 892 -11.65 33.94 -3.18
C GLU A 892 -10.66 33.13 -2.31
N THR A 893 -9.37 33.16 -2.65
CA THR A 893 -8.37 32.43 -1.85
C THR A 893 -7.98 33.20 -0.59
N LYS A 894 -8.08 32.56 0.59
CA LYS A 894 -7.76 33.16 1.89
C LYS A 894 -6.34 32.83 2.34
N GLY A 895 -5.38 33.68 1.97
CA GLY A 895 -3.97 33.52 2.40
C GLY A 895 -3.29 32.29 1.81
N GLU A 896 -2.10 31.97 2.32
CA GLU A 896 -1.31 30.82 1.88
C GLU A 896 -1.57 29.57 2.73
N PRO A 897 -1.56 28.36 2.12
CA PRO A 897 -1.92 27.13 2.81
C PRO A 897 -0.86 26.74 3.86
N MET A 898 -1.34 26.31 5.02
CA MET A 898 -0.52 25.98 6.17
C MET A 898 0.04 24.55 6.07
N GLY A 899 1.35 24.40 6.31
CA GLY A 899 1.99 23.08 6.42
C GLY A 899 2.20 22.30 5.11
N VAL A 900 1.81 22.86 3.95
CA VAL A 900 1.98 22.29 2.60
C VAL A 900 2.55 23.33 1.63
N GLN A 901 2.89 22.91 0.42
CA GLN A 901 3.28 23.81 -0.68
C GLN A 901 2.05 24.12 -1.56
N PRO A 902 1.81 25.38 -1.98
CA PRO A 902 0.69 25.72 -2.85
C PRO A 902 0.72 24.94 -4.17
N ALA A 903 -0.43 24.49 -4.64
CA ALA A 903 -0.58 23.96 -6.00
C ALA A 903 -0.54 25.12 -7.02
N GLU A 904 0.36 25.04 -8.01
CA GLU A 904 0.45 26.01 -9.11
C GLU A 904 -0.77 25.88 -10.05
N LYS A 905 -1.29 27.00 -10.58
CA LYS A 905 -2.28 26.95 -11.68
C LYS A 905 -1.65 26.29 -12.90
N VAL A 906 -2.27 25.23 -13.39
CA VAL A 906 -1.85 24.53 -14.59
C VAL A 906 -1.90 25.49 -15.78
N ALA A 907 -0.78 25.56 -16.50
CA ALA A 907 -0.60 26.32 -17.72
C ALA A 907 0.40 25.56 -18.62
N ALA A 908 -0.05 25.01 -19.74
CA ALA A 908 0.76 24.16 -20.61
C ALA A 908 2.04 24.87 -21.11
N ALA A 909 1.94 26.17 -21.40
CA ALA A 909 3.09 27.00 -21.76
C ALA A 909 4.12 27.13 -20.61
N ALA A 910 3.67 27.22 -19.36
CA ALA A 910 4.56 27.29 -18.20
C ALA A 910 5.22 25.93 -17.90
N LEU A 911 4.46 24.83 -18.02
CA LEU A 911 4.98 23.46 -17.90
C LEU A 911 6.01 23.16 -19.01
N ALA A 912 5.76 23.60 -20.25
CA ALA A 912 6.71 23.50 -21.34
C ALA A 912 7.99 24.31 -21.09
N ALA A 913 7.88 25.56 -20.61
CA ALA A 913 9.04 26.39 -20.26
C ALA A 913 9.82 25.85 -19.05
N ARG A 914 9.18 25.07 -18.17
CA ARG A 914 9.84 24.32 -17.09
C ARG A 914 10.55 23.07 -17.61
N LEU A 915 9.93 22.31 -18.52
CA LEU A 915 10.53 21.15 -19.20
C LEU A 915 11.80 21.53 -19.98
N GLU A 916 11.75 22.63 -20.73
CA GLU A 916 12.87 23.15 -21.52
C GLU A 916 14.07 23.48 -20.62
N LYS A 917 13.87 24.21 -19.52
CA LYS A 917 14.90 24.48 -18.50
C LYS A 917 15.41 23.21 -17.80
N LEU A 918 14.55 22.22 -17.61
CA LEU A 918 14.91 20.97 -16.92
C LEU A 918 15.88 20.12 -17.75
N LEU A 919 15.73 20.10 -19.07
CA LEU A 919 16.64 19.37 -19.97
C LEU A 919 18.07 19.94 -19.98
N ASP A 920 18.26 21.18 -19.54
CA ASP A 920 19.56 21.84 -19.36
C ASP A 920 20.03 21.87 -17.89
N SER A 921 19.31 21.23 -16.96
CA SER A 921 19.75 21.12 -15.56
C SER A 921 20.92 20.12 -15.41
N PRO A 922 21.77 20.25 -14.37
CA PRO A 922 22.79 19.27 -14.03
C PRO A 922 22.27 17.82 -13.94
N ALA A 923 21.07 17.61 -13.40
CA ALA A 923 20.45 16.28 -13.27
C ALA A 923 20.14 15.58 -14.61
N TYR A 924 19.95 16.33 -15.71
CA TYR A 924 19.54 15.82 -17.03
C TYR A 924 20.48 16.19 -18.18
N THR A 925 21.51 16.98 -17.96
CA THR A 925 22.55 17.24 -18.98
C THR A 925 23.46 16.02 -19.17
N ASN A 926 23.78 15.28 -18.10
CA ASN A 926 24.51 14.01 -18.14
C ASN A 926 23.80 13.00 -17.25
N TRP A 927 23.14 12.01 -17.85
CA TRP A 927 22.32 11.02 -17.12
C TRP A 927 22.80 9.59 -17.33
N VAL A 928 22.32 8.66 -16.50
CA VAL A 928 22.63 7.23 -16.58
C VAL A 928 21.39 6.48 -17.04
N GLY A 929 21.54 5.58 -18.02
CA GLY A 929 20.47 4.72 -18.54
C GLY A 929 20.12 3.56 -17.61
N LEU A 930 19.16 2.74 -18.00
CA LEU A 930 18.85 1.48 -17.32
C LEU A 930 19.86 0.37 -17.62
N ASP A 931 20.72 0.54 -18.64
CA ASP A 931 21.86 -0.33 -18.95
C ASP A 931 23.18 0.15 -18.30
N ASP A 932 23.07 0.96 -17.24
CA ASP A 932 24.13 1.60 -16.43
C ASP A 932 25.14 2.49 -17.20
N LYS A 933 24.91 2.76 -18.49
CA LYS A 933 25.78 3.63 -19.30
C LYS A 933 25.41 5.11 -19.16
N LYS A 934 26.40 5.97 -19.36
CA LYS A 934 26.22 7.44 -19.38
C LYS A 934 25.74 7.90 -20.75
N TYR A 935 24.79 8.83 -20.75
CA TYR A 935 24.19 9.43 -21.93
C TYR A 935 24.03 10.94 -21.78
N VAL A 936 23.89 11.59 -22.93
CA VAL A 936 23.57 13.01 -23.12
C VAL A 936 22.53 13.05 -24.23
N PHE A 937 21.46 13.84 -24.07
CA PHE A 937 20.52 14.08 -25.17
C PHE A 937 21.16 14.98 -26.24
N THR A 938 21.03 14.60 -27.51
CA THR A 938 21.41 15.49 -28.62
C THR A 938 20.47 16.70 -28.69
N LYS A 939 20.86 17.73 -29.43
CA LYS A 939 20.01 18.92 -29.65
C LYS A 939 18.65 18.53 -30.25
N ASP A 940 18.66 17.66 -31.25
CA ASP A 940 17.47 17.20 -31.97
C ASP A 940 16.58 16.34 -31.06
N GLU A 941 17.18 15.51 -30.19
CA GLU A 941 16.45 14.77 -29.15
C GLU A 941 15.79 15.72 -28.13
N LYS A 942 16.49 16.78 -27.66
CA LYS A 942 15.89 17.80 -26.78
C LYS A 942 14.74 18.55 -27.45
N GLU A 943 14.90 18.96 -28.71
CA GLU A 943 13.86 19.64 -29.49
C GLU A 943 12.62 18.76 -29.68
N LEU A 944 12.82 17.45 -29.93
CA LEU A 944 11.74 16.46 -29.97
C LEU A 944 11.03 16.34 -28.61
N ILE A 945 11.76 16.25 -27.50
CA ILE A 945 11.20 16.16 -26.14
C ILE A 945 10.35 17.40 -25.83
N VAL A 946 10.86 18.62 -26.09
CA VAL A 946 10.11 19.87 -25.85
C VAL A 946 8.88 19.96 -26.76
N LYS A 947 9.00 19.59 -28.04
CA LYS A 947 7.88 19.58 -29.01
C LYS A 947 6.76 18.62 -28.59
N ARG A 948 7.11 17.41 -28.13
CA ARG A 948 6.14 16.41 -27.68
C ARG A 948 5.59 16.73 -26.29
N GLY A 949 6.41 17.30 -25.41
CA GLY A 949 6.01 17.78 -24.08
C GLY A 949 4.95 18.88 -24.14
N LYS A 950 5.08 19.86 -25.05
CA LYS A 950 4.05 20.91 -25.29
C LYS A 950 2.67 20.30 -25.53
N ARG A 951 2.55 19.41 -26.53
CA ARG A 951 1.30 18.69 -26.83
C ARG A 951 0.81 17.82 -25.67
N TYR A 952 1.71 17.18 -24.92
CA TYR A 952 1.34 16.41 -23.74
C TYR A 952 0.72 17.28 -22.63
N PHE A 953 1.26 18.48 -22.39
CA PHE A 953 0.68 19.41 -21.41
C PHE A 953 -0.65 20.02 -21.89
N GLU A 954 -0.81 20.27 -23.19
CA GLU A 954 -2.07 20.72 -23.80
C GLU A 954 -3.21 19.69 -23.63
N GLU A 955 -2.95 18.40 -23.92
CA GLU A 955 -3.95 17.34 -23.70
C GLU A 955 -4.17 17.07 -22.19
N PHE A 956 -3.16 17.27 -21.34
CA PHE A 956 -3.27 17.15 -19.88
C PHE A 956 -4.22 18.21 -19.28
N GLU A 957 -4.16 19.47 -19.73
CA GLU A 957 -5.08 20.52 -19.29
C GLU A 957 -6.54 20.16 -19.57
N LYS A 958 -6.81 19.68 -20.78
CA LYS A 958 -8.13 19.26 -21.25
C LYS A 958 -8.65 18.05 -20.47
N ASP A 959 -7.86 16.98 -20.36
CA ASP A 959 -8.26 15.79 -19.60
C ASP A 959 -8.38 16.07 -18.10
N LEU A 960 -7.61 16.99 -17.52
CA LEU A 960 -7.74 17.38 -16.11
C LEU A 960 -9.10 18.03 -15.82
N VAL A 961 -9.54 18.99 -16.67
CA VAL A 961 -10.87 19.62 -16.52
C VAL A 961 -11.97 18.57 -16.62
N LYS A 962 -11.91 17.69 -17.63
CA LYS A 962 -12.87 16.58 -17.82
C LYS A 962 -12.92 15.65 -16.61
N LEU A 963 -11.77 15.17 -16.14
CA LEU A 963 -11.70 14.18 -15.07
C LEU A 963 -12.12 14.77 -13.72
N VAL A 964 -11.82 16.04 -13.44
CA VAL A 964 -12.35 16.74 -12.25
C VAL A 964 -13.87 16.87 -12.31
N CYS A 965 -14.47 17.17 -13.47
CA CYS A 965 -15.94 17.14 -13.61
C CYS A 965 -16.53 15.75 -13.30
N VAL A 966 -15.90 14.67 -13.79
CA VAL A 966 -16.31 13.28 -13.52
C VAL A 966 -16.17 12.90 -12.03
N ARG A 967 -15.25 13.53 -11.28
CA ARG A 967 -15.17 13.35 -9.82
C ARG A 967 -16.23 14.13 -9.07
N LEU A 968 -16.55 15.36 -9.51
CA LEU A 968 -17.64 16.16 -8.94
C LEU A 968 -19.03 15.51 -9.17
N GLU A 969 -19.23 14.83 -10.30
CA GLU A 969 -20.42 14.00 -10.56
C GLU A 969 -20.66 12.94 -9.47
N ASN A 970 -19.59 12.41 -8.87
CA ASN A 970 -19.61 11.23 -7.98
C ASN A 970 -19.22 11.52 -6.52
N ALA A 971 -19.28 12.78 -6.08
CA ALA A 971 -18.86 13.23 -4.75
C ALA A 971 -20.04 13.73 -3.87
N PRO A 972 -20.65 12.89 -3.01
CA PRO A 972 -21.71 13.29 -2.07
C PRO A 972 -21.30 14.40 -1.11
N ARG A 973 -22.25 15.28 -0.76
CA ARG A 973 -22.07 16.47 0.10
C ARG A 973 -23.03 16.49 1.29
N ASP A 974 -23.37 15.32 1.80
CA ASP A 974 -24.38 15.08 2.84
C ASP A 974 -23.88 15.29 4.28
N LEU A 975 -22.56 15.27 4.55
CA LEU A 975 -22.00 15.44 5.91
C LEU A 975 -22.44 16.76 6.59
N GLY A 976 -22.56 17.84 5.83
CA GLY A 976 -22.99 19.14 6.35
C GLY A 976 -24.38 19.07 6.97
N ILE A 977 -25.35 18.49 6.26
CA ILE A 977 -26.72 18.34 6.75
C ILE A 977 -26.81 17.31 7.89
N GLU A 978 -26.07 16.21 7.84
CA GLU A 978 -26.05 15.23 8.94
C GLU A 978 -25.54 15.87 10.25
N ALA A 979 -24.54 16.77 10.16
CA ALA A 979 -24.01 17.50 11.30
C ALA A 979 -24.98 18.55 11.88
N THR A 980 -25.56 19.41 11.02
CA THR A 980 -26.35 20.58 11.44
C THR A 980 -27.85 20.29 11.56
N GLY A 981 -28.39 19.45 10.67
CA GLY A 981 -29.82 19.29 10.37
C GLY A 981 -30.37 20.24 9.28
N ILE A 982 -29.56 21.15 8.73
CA ILE A 982 -29.95 22.16 7.73
C ILE A 982 -28.81 22.48 6.76
N ALA A 983 -29.11 22.72 5.48
CA ALA A 983 -28.13 23.29 4.56
C ALA A 983 -27.87 24.77 4.94
N GLY A 984 -26.61 25.16 5.16
CA GLY A 984 -26.25 26.53 5.48
C GLY A 984 -25.86 27.31 4.23
N GLU A 985 -26.54 28.43 3.95
CA GLU A 985 -26.33 29.23 2.73
C GLU A 985 -24.87 29.66 2.49
N ASP A 986 -24.07 29.74 3.55
CA ASP A 986 -22.65 30.09 3.51
C ASP A 986 -21.72 29.03 4.09
N ASP A 987 -22.17 27.79 4.22
CA ASP A 987 -21.30 26.68 4.63
C ASP A 987 -20.36 26.19 3.51
N LEU A 988 -19.53 25.18 3.81
CA LEU A 988 -18.53 24.65 2.88
C LEU A 988 -19.14 23.88 1.71
N ALA A 989 -20.27 23.21 1.91
CA ALA A 989 -20.97 22.48 0.87
C ALA A 989 -21.73 23.47 -0.04
N ALA A 990 -22.38 24.49 0.51
CA ALA A 990 -22.98 25.56 -0.29
C ALA A 990 -21.93 26.31 -1.13
N LYS A 991 -20.74 26.57 -0.59
CA LYS A 991 -19.61 27.16 -1.34
C LYS A 991 -19.06 26.23 -2.41
N LEU A 992 -18.92 24.93 -2.13
CA LEU A 992 -18.57 23.91 -3.12
C LEU A 992 -19.57 23.91 -4.29
N GLU A 993 -20.87 23.90 -3.96
CA GLU A 993 -21.97 23.83 -4.93
C GLU A 993 -22.04 25.09 -5.81
N ARG A 994 -21.81 26.28 -5.26
CA ARG A 994 -21.64 27.50 -6.06
C ARG A 994 -20.50 27.39 -7.08
N ARG A 995 -19.32 26.88 -6.67
CA ARG A 995 -18.18 26.71 -7.59
C ARG A 995 -18.40 25.60 -8.62
N ILE A 996 -19.14 24.52 -8.29
CA ILE A 996 -19.56 23.50 -9.27
C ILE A 996 -20.48 24.13 -10.32
N VAL A 997 -21.44 24.98 -9.92
CA VAL A 997 -22.33 25.70 -10.86
C VAL A 997 -21.56 26.67 -11.76
N GLU A 998 -20.63 27.45 -11.21
CA GLU A 998 -19.78 28.35 -11.99
C GLU A 998 -18.87 27.58 -12.97
N LEU A 999 -18.25 26.49 -12.53
CA LEU A 999 -17.44 25.61 -13.38
C LEU A 999 -18.29 25.00 -14.50
N ALA A 1000 -19.47 24.46 -14.17
CA ALA A 1000 -20.36 23.86 -15.15
C ALA A 1000 -20.79 24.89 -16.22
N ARG A 1001 -21.16 26.10 -15.79
CA ARG A 1001 -21.51 27.21 -16.69
C ARG A 1001 -20.35 27.61 -17.59
N LEU A 1002 -19.14 27.74 -17.05
CA LEU A 1002 -17.94 28.10 -17.80
C LEU A 1002 -17.57 27.03 -18.83
N VAL A 1003 -17.55 25.75 -18.44
CA VAL A 1003 -17.17 24.65 -19.35
C VAL A 1003 -18.23 24.45 -20.45
N VAL A 1004 -19.53 24.51 -20.12
CA VAL A 1004 -20.61 24.28 -21.09
C VAL A 1004 -20.78 25.43 -22.09
N LEU A 1005 -20.59 26.69 -21.69
CA LEU A 1005 -20.87 27.87 -22.53
C LEU A 1005 -19.65 28.54 -23.16
N ALA A 1006 -18.41 28.25 -22.74
CA ALA A 1006 -17.24 28.90 -23.33
C ALA A 1006 -17.08 28.57 -24.82
N LYS A 1007 -17.00 29.62 -25.64
CA LYS A 1007 -16.81 29.58 -27.10
C LYS A 1007 -15.35 29.79 -27.48
N ASP A 1008 -15.01 29.43 -28.70
CA ASP A 1008 -13.68 29.50 -29.29
C ASP A 1008 -13.79 30.21 -30.65
N ASP A 1009 -13.79 31.54 -30.63
CA ASP A 1009 -14.11 32.40 -31.78
C ASP A 1009 -13.14 32.21 -32.96
N ASP A 1010 -11.92 31.69 -32.71
CA ASP A 1010 -10.94 31.32 -33.74
C ASP A 1010 -11.28 29.99 -34.47
N ARG A 1011 -12.35 29.29 -34.06
CA ARG A 1011 -12.78 28.00 -34.62
C ARG A 1011 -14.23 28.01 -35.16
N PRO A 1012 -14.51 28.74 -36.26
CA PRO A 1012 -15.81 28.73 -36.91
C PRO A 1012 -16.12 27.44 -37.69
N ILE A 1013 -17.36 26.96 -37.60
CA ILE A 1013 -17.92 25.86 -38.37
C ILE A 1013 -18.83 26.42 -39.47
N LYS A 1014 -18.46 26.16 -40.73
CA LYS A 1014 -19.19 26.62 -41.91
C LYS A 1014 -20.15 25.55 -42.41
N GLY A 1015 -21.38 25.95 -42.73
CA GLY A 1015 -22.38 25.06 -43.30
C GLY A 1015 -23.57 25.81 -43.89
N LYS A 1016 -24.70 25.11 -43.98
CA LYS A 1016 -25.96 25.65 -44.49
C LYS A 1016 -27.13 25.34 -43.57
N VAL A 1017 -28.05 26.30 -43.48
CA VAL A 1017 -29.37 26.20 -42.84
C VAL A 1017 -30.40 26.58 -43.90
N ASP A 1018 -31.22 25.60 -44.32
CA ASP A 1018 -32.14 25.68 -45.48
C ASP A 1018 -31.58 26.53 -46.65
N ARG A 1019 -30.52 25.99 -47.27
CA ARG A 1019 -29.78 26.56 -48.42
C ARG A 1019 -28.94 27.81 -48.13
N SER A 1020 -29.27 28.59 -47.11
CA SER A 1020 -28.52 29.78 -46.69
C SER A 1020 -27.19 29.37 -46.03
N ASN A 1021 -26.08 30.04 -46.34
CA ASN A 1021 -24.80 29.79 -45.68
C ASN A 1021 -24.82 30.37 -44.26
N VAL A 1022 -24.37 29.60 -43.27
CA VAL A 1022 -24.27 30.03 -41.86
C VAL A 1022 -22.92 29.57 -41.30
N GLU A 1023 -22.36 30.40 -40.42
CA GLU A 1023 -21.07 30.20 -39.75
C GLU A 1023 -21.33 30.29 -38.23
N VAL A 1024 -21.11 29.18 -37.51
CA VAL A 1024 -21.32 29.10 -36.05
C VAL A 1024 -19.98 28.93 -35.34
N VAL A 1025 -19.85 29.48 -34.13
CA VAL A 1025 -18.65 29.32 -33.31
C VAL A 1025 -18.67 27.97 -32.58
N GLU A 1026 -17.55 27.24 -32.58
CA GLU A 1026 -17.40 25.99 -31.83
C GLU A 1026 -17.14 26.27 -30.33
N PHE A 1027 -17.49 25.31 -29.47
CA PHE A 1027 -17.22 25.44 -28.04
C PHE A 1027 -15.75 25.14 -27.71
N LYS A 1028 -15.19 25.88 -26.74
CA LYS A 1028 -13.79 25.79 -26.28
C LYS A 1028 -13.45 24.42 -25.70
N TYR A 1029 -14.39 23.82 -24.98
CA TYR A 1029 -14.24 22.49 -24.38
C TYR A 1029 -14.93 21.43 -25.23
N ASP A 1030 -14.35 20.23 -25.26
CA ASP A 1030 -14.89 19.12 -26.04
C ASP A 1030 -16.21 18.57 -25.45
N GLN A 1031 -16.89 17.72 -26.23
CA GLN A 1031 -18.19 17.17 -25.87
C GLN A 1031 -18.16 16.30 -24.61
N GLU A 1032 -17.09 15.54 -24.34
CA GLU A 1032 -16.99 14.74 -23.12
C GLU A 1032 -16.84 15.64 -21.89
N SER A 1033 -15.97 16.65 -22.00
CA SER A 1033 -15.77 17.68 -20.96
C SER A 1033 -17.08 18.41 -20.63
N ARG A 1034 -17.84 18.81 -21.65
CA ARG A 1034 -19.13 19.53 -21.50
C ARG A 1034 -20.24 18.64 -20.93
N LEU A 1035 -20.31 17.38 -21.35
CA LEU A 1035 -21.24 16.40 -20.77
C LEU A 1035 -20.89 16.08 -19.30
N ALA A 1036 -19.62 15.91 -18.96
CA ALA A 1036 -19.18 15.70 -17.58
C ALA A 1036 -19.51 16.91 -16.69
N ALA A 1037 -19.30 18.13 -17.19
CA ALA A 1037 -19.65 19.37 -16.50
C ALA A 1037 -21.17 19.49 -16.25
N ALA A 1038 -22.01 19.11 -17.21
CA ALA A 1038 -23.47 19.05 -17.01
C ALA A 1038 -23.87 17.97 -15.98
N LYS A 1039 -23.24 16.79 -16.01
CA LYS A 1039 -23.50 15.71 -15.04
C LYS A 1039 -23.06 16.03 -13.62
N ALA A 1040 -22.08 16.91 -13.43
CA ALA A 1040 -21.66 17.39 -12.10
C ALA A 1040 -22.80 18.08 -11.32
N LEU A 1041 -23.85 18.55 -12.01
CA LEU A 1041 -25.06 19.16 -11.42
C LEU A 1041 -26.12 18.13 -10.97
N ASN A 1042 -25.86 16.82 -11.03
CA ASN A 1042 -26.88 15.81 -10.74
C ASN A 1042 -27.42 15.85 -9.30
N ASP A 1043 -28.66 15.40 -9.11
CA ASP A 1043 -29.37 15.47 -7.82
C ASP A 1043 -29.04 14.34 -6.83
N LYS A 1044 -28.04 13.48 -7.12
CA LYS A 1044 -27.64 12.37 -6.25
C LYS A 1044 -26.50 12.72 -5.30
N THR A 1045 -25.70 13.73 -5.63
CA THR A 1045 -24.46 14.07 -4.89
C THR A 1045 -24.49 15.41 -4.18
N GLY A 1046 -25.54 16.22 -4.40
CA GLY A 1046 -25.70 17.47 -3.70
C GLY A 1046 -26.12 17.33 -2.24
N THR A 1047 -26.05 18.45 -1.52
CA THR A 1047 -26.55 18.61 -0.15
C THR A 1047 -28.00 18.13 -0.02
N PHE A 1048 -28.87 18.50 -0.97
CA PHE A 1048 -30.26 18.06 -1.04
C PHE A 1048 -30.73 17.79 -2.47
N ARG A 1049 -31.81 17.01 -2.62
CA ARG A 1049 -32.43 16.72 -3.92
C ARG A 1049 -32.93 18.01 -4.56
N GLY A 1050 -32.41 18.36 -5.74
CA GLY A 1050 -32.79 19.57 -6.46
C GLY A 1050 -31.90 20.79 -6.21
N TRP A 1051 -30.79 20.65 -5.48
CA TRP A 1051 -29.83 21.74 -5.18
C TRP A 1051 -29.43 22.58 -6.41
N ALA A 1052 -29.32 21.96 -7.59
CA ALA A 1052 -28.94 22.61 -8.84
C ALA A 1052 -30.13 22.87 -9.80
N THR A 1053 -31.38 22.89 -9.34
CA THR A 1053 -32.56 23.00 -10.23
C THR A 1053 -32.58 24.31 -11.02
N ASP A 1054 -32.43 25.45 -10.36
CA ASP A 1054 -32.36 26.75 -11.05
C ASP A 1054 -31.09 26.87 -11.91
N ALA A 1055 -29.96 26.35 -11.43
CA ALA A 1055 -28.71 26.33 -12.18
C ALA A 1055 -28.81 25.52 -13.49
N LYS A 1056 -29.51 24.37 -13.47
CA LYS A 1056 -29.85 23.59 -14.68
C LYS A 1056 -30.75 24.38 -15.62
N GLY A 1057 -31.81 24.99 -15.09
CA GLY A 1057 -32.78 25.75 -15.89
C GLY A 1057 -32.16 26.97 -16.57
N ASP A 1058 -31.33 27.73 -15.85
CA ASP A 1058 -30.65 28.91 -16.37
C ASP A 1058 -29.51 28.54 -17.33
N LEU A 1059 -28.82 27.41 -17.12
CA LEU A 1059 -27.82 26.89 -18.05
C LEU A 1059 -28.43 26.28 -19.31
N ASN A 1060 -29.56 25.57 -19.20
CA ASN A 1060 -30.38 25.11 -20.32
C ASN A 1060 -30.80 26.30 -21.18
N LYS A 1061 -31.38 27.33 -20.57
CA LYS A 1061 -31.79 28.55 -21.28
C LYS A 1061 -30.61 29.21 -21.97
N ALA A 1062 -29.50 29.46 -21.26
CA ALA A 1062 -28.34 30.12 -21.85
C ALA A 1062 -27.76 29.35 -23.06
N LEU A 1063 -27.65 28.02 -22.97
CA LEU A 1063 -27.19 27.18 -24.08
C LEU A 1063 -28.21 27.16 -25.24
N LYS A 1064 -29.51 27.12 -24.94
CA LYS A 1064 -30.56 27.14 -25.97
C LYS A 1064 -30.62 28.48 -26.71
N ASP A 1065 -30.64 29.60 -25.98
CA ASP A 1065 -30.66 30.95 -26.55
C ASP A 1065 -29.43 31.15 -27.46
N ASP A 1066 -28.25 30.68 -27.05
CA ASP A 1066 -27.02 30.69 -27.86
C ASP A 1066 -27.13 29.86 -29.16
N VAL A 1067 -27.70 28.65 -29.09
CA VAL A 1067 -27.82 27.74 -30.24
C VAL A 1067 -28.88 28.21 -31.23
N ASP A 1068 -30.03 28.67 -30.72
CA ASP A 1068 -31.12 29.22 -31.53
C ASP A 1068 -30.67 30.51 -32.24
N ALA A 1069 -29.88 31.36 -31.58
CA ALA A 1069 -29.29 32.55 -32.18
C ALA A 1069 -28.24 32.21 -33.24
N ALA A 1070 -27.30 31.30 -32.95
CA ALA A 1070 -26.23 30.92 -33.87
C ALA A 1070 -26.76 30.29 -35.18
N LEU A 1071 -27.85 29.53 -35.11
CA LEU A 1071 -28.51 28.94 -36.28
C LEU A 1071 -29.68 29.77 -36.84
N ASN A 1072 -29.93 30.97 -36.28
CA ASN A 1072 -31.03 31.87 -36.63
C ASN A 1072 -32.43 31.21 -36.61
N ILE A 1073 -32.64 30.26 -35.70
CA ILE A 1073 -33.84 29.39 -35.65
C ILE A 1073 -35.13 30.18 -35.46
N ALA A 1074 -35.10 31.29 -34.73
CA ALA A 1074 -36.25 32.16 -34.49
C ALA A 1074 -36.87 32.75 -35.78
N ASN A 1075 -36.11 32.80 -36.89
CA ASN A 1075 -36.59 33.26 -38.20
C ASN A 1075 -37.01 32.12 -39.15
N LEU A 1076 -37.04 30.86 -38.67
CA LEU A 1076 -37.42 29.68 -39.45
C LEU A 1076 -38.79 29.18 -39.01
N LYS A 1077 -39.75 29.13 -39.96
CA LYS A 1077 -41.14 28.76 -39.68
C LYS A 1077 -41.32 27.30 -39.21
N ASP A 1078 -40.52 26.39 -39.76
CA ASP A 1078 -40.55 24.95 -39.47
C ASP A 1078 -39.10 24.40 -39.40
N PHE A 1079 -38.38 24.68 -38.31
CA PHE A 1079 -37.03 24.15 -38.12
C PHE A 1079 -37.04 22.62 -37.89
N LYS A 1080 -36.17 21.92 -38.63
CA LYS A 1080 -35.86 20.49 -38.46
C LYS A 1080 -34.36 20.30 -38.61
N ASP A 1081 -33.79 19.32 -37.92
CA ASP A 1081 -32.35 19.01 -38.00
C ASP A 1081 -31.92 18.54 -39.41
N SER A 1082 -32.86 18.01 -40.21
CA SER A 1082 -32.71 17.75 -41.64
C SER A 1082 -32.39 18.98 -42.49
N ASN A 1083 -32.70 20.18 -42.01
CA ASN A 1083 -32.48 21.44 -42.74
C ASN A 1083 -31.04 21.94 -42.57
N LEU A 1084 -30.26 21.30 -41.69
CA LEU A 1084 -28.85 21.59 -41.44
C LEU A 1084 -27.95 20.74 -42.34
N SER A 1085 -26.96 21.37 -42.97
CA SER A 1085 -25.82 20.66 -43.57
C SER A 1085 -25.11 19.79 -42.51
N ARG A 1086 -24.56 18.64 -42.93
CA ARG A 1086 -23.94 17.63 -42.04
C ARG A 1086 -23.07 18.21 -40.90
N PRO A 1087 -22.12 19.15 -41.11
CA PRO A 1087 -21.31 19.70 -40.01
C PRO A 1087 -22.13 20.45 -38.96
N LEU A 1088 -23.09 21.28 -39.38
CA LEU A 1088 -24.00 21.98 -38.48
C LEU A 1088 -24.98 21.03 -37.79
N ARG A 1089 -25.40 19.94 -38.45
CA ARG A 1089 -26.26 18.91 -37.84
C ARG A 1089 -25.51 18.15 -36.75
N GLU A 1090 -24.26 17.74 -37.01
CA GLU A 1090 -23.39 17.09 -36.01
C GLU A 1090 -23.08 18.04 -34.84
N TRP A 1091 -22.86 19.34 -35.10
CA TRP A 1091 -22.70 20.34 -34.04
C TRP A 1091 -23.99 20.55 -33.23
N TYR A 1092 -25.15 20.68 -33.89
CA TYR A 1092 -26.44 20.91 -33.23
C TYR A 1092 -26.85 19.75 -32.33
N LEU A 1093 -26.72 18.50 -32.80
CA LEU A 1093 -27.08 17.30 -32.02
C LEU A 1093 -26.26 17.19 -30.74
N ARG A 1094 -24.96 17.52 -30.77
CA ARG A 1094 -24.11 17.60 -29.57
C ARG A 1094 -24.66 18.59 -28.52
N GLN A 1095 -25.30 19.68 -28.94
CA GLN A 1095 -25.91 20.61 -28.00
C GLN A 1095 -27.22 20.03 -27.42
N GLN A 1096 -27.97 19.27 -28.20
CA GLN A 1096 -29.16 18.56 -27.72
C GLN A 1096 -28.82 17.48 -26.68
N ASP A 1097 -27.69 16.78 -26.81
CA ASP A 1097 -27.21 15.84 -25.78
C ASP A 1097 -27.03 16.51 -24.41
N ILE A 1098 -26.49 17.74 -24.40
CA ILE A 1098 -26.25 18.52 -23.18
C ILE A 1098 -27.57 19.09 -22.64
N LEU A 1099 -28.43 19.64 -23.51
CA LEU A 1099 -29.76 20.11 -23.14
C LEU A 1099 -30.64 18.98 -22.56
N GLY A 1100 -30.44 17.73 -23.01
CA GLY A 1100 -31.11 16.55 -22.44
C GLY A 1100 -30.69 16.20 -21.01
N LEU A 1101 -29.53 16.68 -20.54
CA LEU A 1101 -29.07 16.54 -19.15
C LEU A 1101 -29.47 17.74 -18.26
N LEU A 1102 -29.85 18.86 -18.87
CA LEU A 1102 -30.18 20.11 -18.21
C LEU A 1102 -31.68 20.38 -18.39
N PRO A 1103 -32.57 19.93 -17.49
CA PRO A 1103 -33.99 20.21 -17.63
C PRO A 1103 -34.26 21.72 -17.69
N PRO A 1104 -35.18 22.19 -18.58
CA PRO A 1104 -35.56 23.59 -18.63
C PRO A 1104 -36.21 24.01 -17.31
N ARG A 1105 -36.07 25.29 -16.95
CA ARG A 1105 -36.66 25.84 -15.72
C ARG A 1105 -38.18 25.62 -15.74
N PRO A 1106 -38.79 25.08 -14.67
CA PRO A 1106 -40.23 24.87 -14.64
C PRO A 1106 -40.99 26.16 -14.93
N ALA A 1107 -42.03 26.09 -15.77
CA ALA A 1107 -42.97 27.19 -15.90
C ALA A 1107 -43.62 27.45 -14.53
N GLY A 1108 -43.55 28.70 -14.07
CA GLY A 1108 -43.74 29.04 -12.66
C GLY A 1108 -45.09 28.63 -12.07
N LYS A 1109 -45.05 28.22 -10.80
CA LYS A 1109 -46.16 28.27 -9.85
C LYS A 1109 -45.78 29.21 -8.72
#